data_AF-A0A835WCS4-F1
#
_entry.id   AF-A0A835WCS4-F1
#
_cell.length_a   1.000
_cell.length_b   1.000
_cell.length_c   1.000
_cell.angle_alpha   90.00
_cell.angle_beta   90.00
_cell.angle_gamma   90.00
#
_symmetry.space_group_name_H-M   'P 1'
#
loop_
_entity.id
_entity.type
_entity.pdbx_description
1 polymer ?
#
loop_
_entity_poly.entity_id
_entity_poly.type
_entity_poly.pdbx_seq_one_letter_code
_entity_poly.pdbx_strand_id
1 'polypeptide(L)'
;MVVLDAVETCKRLDYTFLPWKEAHGPISCGTYATKDENGRPYASGFKYLSRPVSIVAWWYKWYTAARAVALGYNVLAVDSDCFILDDFYLRVKVPSALANYNMFTQSEGKTLINSGWTYVQNAASNGPVAWMLFDMLHKLVRWTEDPSELFKIAPRAAAANSIWADDQESMSDVLFSCINGRTSYYIIGYNINGDEDAWKKLGVKNGQEHLDRLCGMAYWKMETFPVSGQLAGLVCEHLPDVERCRREPATNFTAQTVELRMPHSGGVFPLEWGGFPFVKQPGPVTLAYRQSFKDLGVPLPPDPEDPATEAAARATKPEHFVLLQSFVKTDAFRHPNPTGWVQGTWASLGRLGLWHTHLAPPGSHMFQGGAHVWAGMFPWAPATKYLALSAAGHYDWRVAGRLAGHPHKMFIAAQKGPEVELRRVVAYSPGLLADSITGVALGAVVAWPELDCNTGWVQAKRFGNKTRVGPQRIPWDYLNTEFAVYPFGETLEKLKCQWNGFHQYECLQNNRPGGLDVGRGLTPIEFDHLLSRTRHQLHAQLGHDATVHIGSQLQLAKDGAAAPSSAAHPAMAEVAYADLLAANTDVLLHSHSVEHVPILWVDRLVAGVSGMTPELSKVYANWKHTCVVLRYYEVTPTPWDY
;
A
#
# COMPACT_ATOMS: atom_id res chain seq x y z
N MET A 1 -1.91 -15.44 9.97
CA MET A 1 -1.97 -16.46 8.92
C MET A 1 -1.91 -15.75 7.57
N VAL A 2 -0.96 -16.08 6.69
CA VAL A 2 -0.80 -15.41 5.39
C VAL A 2 -1.29 -16.35 4.29
N VAL A 3 -2.46 -16.10 3.70
CA VAL A 3 -2.98 -16.93 2.60
C VAL A 3 -2.42 -16.43 1.28
N LEU A 4 -1.54 -17.22 0.68
CA LEU A 4 -1.03 -16.99 -0.67
C LEU A 4 -1.68 -17.97 -1.65
N ASP A 5 -2.00 -17.47 -2.83
CA ASP A 5 -2.62 -18.21 -3.94
C ASP A 5 -1.68 -19.24 -4.57
N ALA A 6 -0.37 -18.96 -4.59
CA ALA A 6 0.67 -19.86 -5.07
C ALA A 6 1.39 -20.59 -3.92
N VAL A 7 1.22 -21.91 -3.87
CA VAL A 7 1.87 -22.79 -2.87
C VAL A 7 3.39 -22.68 -2.95
N GLU A 8 3.96 -22.53 -4.14
CA GLU A 8 5.40 -22.38 -4.35
C GLU A 8 5.93 -21.08 -3.75
N THR A 9 5.25 -19.95 -4.00
CA THR A 9 5.59 -18.65 -3.41
C THR A 9 5.51 -18.71 -1.90
N CYS A 10 4.48 -19.37 -1.38
CA CYS A 10 4.35 -19.56 0.05
C CYS A 10 5.44 -20.46 0.65
N LYS A 11 5.80 -21.57 0.02
CA LYS A 11 6.91 -22.42 0.49
C LYS A 11 8.24 -21.66 0.51
N ARG A 12 8.48 -20.79 -0.48
CA ARG A 12 9.65 -19.90 -0.49
C ARG A 12 9.61 -18.91 0.67
N LEU A 13 8.44 -18.34 0.95
CA LEU A 13 8.25 -17.46 2.09
C LEU A 13 8.47 -18.21 3.42
N ASP A 14 7.85 -19.39 3.57
CA ASP A 14 7.97 -20.26 4.74
C ASP A 14 9.43 -20.66 5.04
N TYR A 15 10.19 -21.01 3.99
CA TYR A 15 11.62 -21.27 4.11
C TYR A 15 12.41 -20.01 4.50
N THR A 16 12.09 -18.87 3.88
CA THR A 16 12.75 -17.60 4.20
C THR A 16 12.54 -17.24 5.66
N PHE A 17 11.34 -17.48 6.18
CA PHE A 17 10.93 -17.16 7.56
C PHE A 17 11.24 -18.25 8.59
N LEU A 18 11.82 -19.39 8.17
CA LEU A 18 12.15 -20.51 9.06
C LEU A 18 12.84 -20.09 10.37
N PRO A 19 13.82 -19.14 10.37
CA PRO A 19 14.49 -18.71 11.60
C PRO A 19 13.60 -17.96 12.60
N TRP A 20 12.43 -17.47 12.19
CA TRP A 20 11.55 -16.66 13.04
C TRP A 20 10.17 -17.31 13.31
N LYS A 21 9.97 -18.56 12.91
CA LYS A 21 8.71 -19.28 13.13
C LYS A 21 8.32 -19.38 14.61
N GLU A 22 9.31 -19.51 15.50
CA GLU A 22 9.07 -19.58 16.94
C GLU A 22 8.51 -18.26 17.50
N ALA A 23 9.02 -17.13 17.01
CA ALA A 23 8.61 -15.80 17.47
C ALA A 23 7.32 -15.28 16.80
N HIS A 24 7.06 -15.67 15.54
CA HIS A 24 5.96 -15.09 14.74
C HIS A 24 4.87 -16.10 14.37
N GLY A 25 5.01 -17.35 14.79
CA GLY A 25 4.09 -18.43 14.45
C GLY A 25 4.29 -18.98 13.03
N PRO A 26 3.55 -20.05 12.68
CA PRO A 26 3.69 -20.70 11.38
C PRO A 26 3.10 -19.86 10.24
N ILE A 27 3.77 -19.89 9.09
CA ILE A 27 3.17 -19.44 7.82
C ILE A 27 2.31 -20.58 7.29
N SER A 28 1.00 -20.33 7.19
CA SER A 28 0.08 -21.29 6.58
C SER A 28 -0.16 -20.92 5.13
N CYS A 29 0.34 -21.74 4.21
CA CYS A 29 0.00 -21.64 2.79
C CYS A 29 -1.48 -21.99 2.57
N GLY A 30 -2.09 -21.45 1.51
CA GLY A 30 -3.53 -21.50 1.23
C GLY A 30 -4.23 -22.73 1.81
N THR A 31 -5.14 -22.49 2.76
CA THR A 31 -5.74 -23.52 3.62
C THR A 31 -7.06 -24.07 3.08
N TYR A 32 -7.25 -24.02 1.77
CA TYR A 32 -8.51 -24.39 1.15
C TYR A 32 -8.27 -25.13 -0.15
N ALA A 33 -9.19 -26.02 -0.49
CA ALA A 33 -9.12 -26.78 -1.72
C ALA A 33 -9.13 -25.81 -2.92
N THR A 34 -8.05 -25.86 -3.72
CA THR A 34 -7.92 -25.17 -5.00
C THR A 34 -8.23 -26.09 -6.18
N LYS A 35 -8.45 -27.38 -5.89
CA LYS A 35 -8.77 -28.44 -6.85
C LYS A 35 -9.95 -29.27 -6.34
N ASP A 36 -10.71 -29.85 -7.26
CA ASP A 36 -11.77 -30.82 -6.96
C ASP A 36 -11.20 -32.19 -6.53
N GLU A 37 -12.10 -33.11 -6.21
CA GLU A 37 -11.79 -34.49 -5.82
C GLU A 37 -11.03 -35.30 -6.89
N ASN A 38 -11.07 -34.86 -8.15
CA ASN A 38 -10.34 -35.46 -9.27
C ASN A 38 -9.01 -34.74 -9.57
N GLY A 39 -8.62 -33.77 -8.73
CA GLY A 39 -7.40 -32.98 -8.90
C GLY A 39 -7.49 -31.88 -9.96
N ARG A 40 -8.67 -31.58 -10.50
CA ARG A 40 -8.87 -30.49 -11.47
C ARG A 40 -8.96 -29.15 -10.74
N PRO A 41 -8.21 -28.11 -11.17
CA PRO A 41 -8.31 -26.79 -10.56
C PRO A 41 -9.72 -26.20 -10.65
N TYR A 42 -10.18 -25.54 -9.59
CA TYR A 42 -11.40 -24.73 -9.67
C TYR A 42 -11.18 -23.53 -10.60
N ALA A 43 -12.23 -23.09 -11.30
CA ALA A 43 -12.13 -22.01 -12.29
C ALA A 43 -11.59 -20.68 -11.72
N SER A 44 -11.93 -20.38 -10.47
CA SER A 44 -11.45 -19.23 -9.72
C SER A 44 -10.27 -19.56 -8.81
N GLY A 45 -9.84 -20.83 -8.74
CA GLY A 45 -8.93 -21.32 -7.73
C GLY A 45 -9.53 -21.40 -6.32
N PHE A 46 -10.79 -20.99 -6.08
CA PHE A 46 -11.49 -21.10 -4.80
C PHE A 46 -12.83 -21.84 -4.95
N LYS A 47 -13.02 -22.93 -4.20
CA LYS A 47 -14.14 -23.86 -4.41
C LYS A 47 -15.55 -23.26 -4.31
N TYR A 48 -15.70 -22.13 -3.62
CA TYR A 48 -17.00 -21.48 -3.43
C TYR A 48 -17.31 -20.41 -4.48
N LEU A 49 -16.40 -20.13 -5.42
CA LEU A 49 -16.64 -19.20 -6.51
C LEU A 49 -16.63 -19.97 -7.83
N SER A 50 -17.80 -20.16 -8.43
CA SER A 50 -17.94 -20.89 -9.69
C SER A 50 -17.38 -20.13 -10.90
N ARG A 51 -17.17 -18.82 -10.76
CA ARG A 51 -16.50 -17.95 -11.74
C ARG A 51 -15.65 -16.90 -11.04
N PRO A 52 -14.64 -16.33 -11.72
CA PRO A 52 -13.87 -15.22 -11.18
C PRO A 52 -14.79 -14.03 -10.88
N VAL A 53 -14.71 -13.53 -9.65
CA VAL A 53 -15.26 -12.25 -9.22
C VAL A 53 -14.18 -11.56 -8.41
N SER A 54 -13.70 -10.42 -8.89
CA SER A 54 -12.66 -9.63 -8.22
C SER A 54 -11.37 -10.43 -7.91
N ILE A 55 -10.65 -10.06 -6.86
CA ILE A 55 -9.40 -10.72 -6.43
C ILE A 55 -9.71 -11.87 -5.45
N VAL A 56 -9.39 -13.09 -5.86
CA VAL A 56 -9.68 -14.32 -5.10
C VAL A 56 -9.02 -14.36 -3.73
N ALA A 57 -7.82 -13.77 -3.60
CA ALA A 57 -7.10 -13.69 -2.33
C ALA A 57 -7.90 -12.96 -1.22
N TRP A 58 -8.67 -11.92 -1.58
CA TRP A 58 -9.53 -11.23 -0.62
C TRP A 58 -10.62 -12.14 -0.07
N TRP A 59 -11.19 -13.01 -0.90
CA TRP A 59 -12.21 -13.96 -0.46
C TRP A 59 -11.64 -15.04 0.44
N TYR A 60 -10.40 -15.45 0.23
CA TYR A 60 -9.71 -16.34 1.16
C TYR A 60 -9.48 -15.70 2.53
N LYS A 61 -9.01 -14.44 2.54
CA LYS A 61 -8.84 -13.63 3.76
C LYS A 61 -10.16 -13.61 4.54
N TRP A 62 -11.23 -13.21 3.88
CA TRP A 62 -12.52 -13.02 4.54
C TRP A 62 -13.24 -14.32 4.89
N TYR A 63 -13.13 -15.38 4.09
CA TYR A 63 -13.70 -16.69 4.45
C TYR A 63 -13.04 -17.26 5.70
N THR A 64 -11.72 -17.07 5.84
CA THR A 64 -11.04 -17.44 7.07
C THR A 64 -11.53 -16.59 8.24
N ALA A 65 -11.52 -15.26 8.09
CA ALA A 65 -11.91 -14.33 9.16
C ALA A 65 -13.34 -14.59 9.64
N ALA A 66 -14.30 -14.76 8.71
CA ALA A 66 -15.70 -15.04 9.01
C ALA A 66 -15.86 -16.31 9.85
N ARG A 67 -15.17 -17.41 9.49
CA ARG A 67 -15.23 -18.66 10.26
C ARG A 67 -14.59 -18.55 11.63
N ALA A 68 -13.45 -17.86 11.72
CA ALA A 68 -12.77 -17.64 12.99
C ALA A 68 -13.63 -16.80 13.95
N VAL A 69 -14.26 -15.74 13.46
CA VAL A 69 -15.21 -14.94 14.24
C VAL A 69 -16.43 -15.76 14.65
N ALA A 70 -17.01 -16.57 13.75
CA ALA A 70 -18.12 -17.46 14.10
C ALA A 70 -17.75 -18.47 15.21
N LEU A 71 -16.50 -18.94 15.24
CA LEU A 71 -15.97 -19.79 16.32
C LEU A 71 -15.65 -19.03 17.63
N GLY A 72 -15.83 -17.72 17.67
CA GLY A 72 -15.60 -16.89 18.86
C GLY A 72 -14.17 -16.36 19.01
N TYR A 73 -13.34 -16.43 17.97
CA TYR A 73 -11.99 -15.86 18.01
C TYR A 73 -12.02 -14.34 17.76
N ASN A 74 -11.11 -13.63 18.44
CA ASN A 74 -10.74 -12.26 18.07
C ASN A 74 -9.82 -12.31 16.84
N VAL A 75 -10.10 -11.50 15.82
CA VAL A 75 -9.41 -11.57 14.53
C VAL A 75 -8.90 -10.19 14.14
N LEU A 76 -7.59 -10.08 13.89
CA LEU A 76 -7.00 -8.96 13.17
C LEU A 76 -6.74 -9.41 11.73
N ALA A 77 -7.53 -8.90 10.79
CA ALA A 77 -7.38 -9.11 9.36
C ALA A 77 -6.71 -7.88 8.75
N VAL A 78 -5.56 -8.09 8.11
CA VAL A 78 -4.77 -7.03 7.49
C VAL A 78 -4.31 -7.44 6.10
N ASP A 79 -4.25 -6.48 5.18
CA ASP A 79 -3.66 -6.68 3.87
C ASP A 79 -2.13 -6.73 3.95
N SER A 80 -1.50 -7.25 2.89
CA SER A 80 -0.04 -7.39 2.81
C SER A 80 0.72 -6.06 2.73
N ASP A 81 0.01 -4.96 2.51
CA ASP A 81 0.50 -3.58 2.50
C ASP A 81 0.12 -2.81 3.77
N CYS A 82 -0.12 -3.55 4.85
CA CYS A 82 -0.24 -3.03 6.20
C CYS A 82 0.94 -3.48 7.07
N PHE A 83 1.20 -2.76 8.15
CA PHE A 83 2.19 -3.18 9.15
C PHE A 83 1.80 -2.76 10.57
N ILE A 84 2.31 -3.53 11.53
CA ILE A 84 2.10 -3.35 12.96
C ILE A 84 3.29 -2.54 13.48
N LEU A 85 3.02 -1.36 14.03
CA LEU A 85 4.03 -0.40 14.48
C LEU A 85 4.35 -0.52 15.98
N ASP A 86 3.38 -0.98 16.75
CA ASP A 86 3.47 -1.17 18.21
C ASP A 86 2.44 -2.23 18.64
N ASP A 87 2.34 -2.50 19.93
CA ASP A 87 1.28 -3.37 20.47
C ASP A 87 -0.11 -2.75 20.23
N PHE A 88 -0.75 -3.18 19.14
CA PHE A 88 -2.12 -2.78 18.80
C PHE A 88 -3.13 -3.24 19.87
N TYR A 89 -2.92 -4.38 20.51
CA TYR A 89 -3.85 -4.89 21.53
C TYR A 89 -3.80 -4.05 22.79
N LEU A 90 -2.65 -3.49 23.16
CA LEU A 90 -2.56 -2.50 24.24
C LEU A 90 -3.56 -1.34 24.01
N ARG A 91 -3.73 -0.93 22.76
CA ARG A 91 -4.55 0.24 22.38
C ARG A 91 -6.05 -0.01 22.39
N VAL A 92 -6.47 -1.26 22.17
CA VAL A 92 -7.90 -1.62 22.03
C VAL A 92 -8.42 -2.55 23.14
N LYS A 93 -7.54 -3.21 23.92
CA LYS A 93 -7.90 -4.18 24.96
C LYS A 93 -7.57 -3.79 26.40
N VAL A 94 -6.53 -2.98 26.64
CA VAL A 94 -6.32 -2.41 27.99
C VAL A 94 -7.61 -1.70 28.40
N PRO A 95 -7.98 -1.64 29.71
CA PRO A 95 -9.19 -0.97 30.16
C PRO A 95 -9.33 0.42 29.51
N SER A 96 -10.12 0.43 28.44
CA SER A 96 -10.30 1.53 27.50
C SER A 96 -11.74 1.46 27.05
N ALA A 97 -12.31 2.60 26.69
CA ALA A 97 -13.67 2.61 26.17
C ALA A 97 -13.82 1.78 24.89
N LEU A 98 -12.73 1.54 24.16
CA LEU A 98 -12.73 0.72 22.94
C LEU A 98 -12.92 -0.78 23.21
N ALA A 99 -12.66 -1.27 24.42
CA ALA A 99 -12.85 -2.69 24.75
C ALA A 99 -14.31 -3.18 24.58
N ASN A 100 -15.28 -2.26 24.57
CA ASN A 100 -16.70 -2.55 24.39
C ASN A 100 -17.13 -2.59 22.91
N TYR A 101 -16.22 -2.30 21.97
CA TYR A 101 -16.51 -2.33 20.54
C TYR A 101 -16.13 -3.67 19.94
N ASN A 102 -16.97 -4.15 19.03
CA ASN A 102 -16.85 -5.49 18.46
C ASN A 102 -16.08 -5.50 17.14
N MET A 103 -16.15 -4.42 16.37
CA MET A 103 -15.47 -4.32 15.08
C MET A 103 -14.88 -2.92 14.87
N PHE A 104 -13.66 -2.90 14.34
CA PHE A 104 -12.90 -1.71 14.01
C PHE A 104 -12.43 -1.84 12.58
N THR A 105 -12.52 -0.77 11.80
CA THR A 105 -11.97 -0.76 10.45
C THR A 105 -11.48 0.62 10.09
N GLN A 106 -10.51 0.71 9.19
CA GLN A 106 -10.05 1.98 8.65
C GLN A 106 -11.17 2.68 7.85
N SER A 107 -11.19 4.00 7.85
CA SER A 107 -11.99 4.87 7.00
C SER A 107 -11.35 5.05 5.63
N GLU A 108 -12.11 4.86 4.55
CA GLU A 108 -11.76 5.31 3.19
C GLU A 108 -12.50 6.62 2.84
N GLY A 109 -13.61 6.88 3.51
CA GLY A 109 -14.38 8.12 3.43
C GLY A 109 -15.26 8.29 4.66
N LYS A 110 -16.16 9.28 4.64
CA LYS A 110 -16.99 9.63 5.81
C LYS A 110 -17.72 8.44 6.45
N THR A 111 -18.18 7.50 5.64
CA THR A 111 -18.88 6.28 6.06
C THR A 111 -18.40 5.04 5.33
N LEU A 112 -17.53 5.21 4.33
CA LEU A 112 -16.92 4.12 3.60
C LEU A 112 -15.75 3.60 4.40
N ILE A 113 -15.67 2.28 4.47
CA ILE A 113 -14.61 1.60 5.17
C ILE A 113 -13.50 1.25 4.20
N ASN A 114 -12.33 0.95 4.74
CA ASN A 114 -11.25 0.25 4.08
C ASN A 114 -11.06 -1.10 4.80
N SER A 115 -11.19 -2.19 4.03
CA SER A 115 -11.11 -3.58 4.47
C SER A 115 -9.68 -4.13 4.53
N GLY A 116 -8.69 -3.30 4.19
CA GLY A 116 -7.27 -3.63 4.32
C GLY A 116 -6.79 -3.65 5.77
N TRP A 117 -7.53 -3.02 6.69
CA TRP A 117 -7.30 -3.13 8.12
C TRP A 117 -8.60 -3.26 8.89
N THR A 118 -8.83 -4.45 9.46
CA THR A 118 -10.03 -4.72 10.25
C THR A 118 -9.70 -5.55 11.48
N TYR A 119 -10.16 -5.09 12.64
CA TYR A 119 -10.08 -5.83 13.88
C TYR A 119 -11.47 -6.21 14.37
N VAL A 120 -11.65 -7.45 14.78
CA VAL A 120 -12.89 -7.97 15.37
C VAL A 120 -12.56 -8.54 16.75
N GLN A 121 -13.34 -8.17 17.76
CA GLN A 121 -13.23 -8.72 19.10
C GLN A 121 -14.58 -8.96 19.75
N ASN A 122 -14.67 -9.98 20.60
CA ASN A 122 -15.83 -10.27 21.43
C ASN A 122 -17.17 -10.28 20.66
N ALA A 123 -17.16 -10.58 19.37
CA ALA A 123 -18.36 -10.68 18.55
C ALA A 123 -19.08 -12.00 18.85
N ALA A 124 -20.40 -11.95 18.97
CA ALA A 124 -21.22 -13.14 19.13
C ALA A 124 -21.24 -13.94 17.81
N SER A 125 -21.22 -15.27 17.90
CA SER A 125 -21.20 -16.15 16.71
C SER A 125 -22.42 -15.96 15.79
N ASN A 126 -23.53 -15.49 16.36
CA ASN A 126 -24.79 -15.16 15.67
C ASN A 126 -25.13 -13.65 15.76
N GLY A 127 -24.15 -12.80 16.10
CA GLY A 127 -24.29 -11.35 16.19
C GLY A 127 -24.18 -10.64 14.83
N PRO A 128 -24.50 -9.33 14.78
CA PRO A 128 -24.39 -8.51 13.57
C PRO A 128 -23.02 -8.57 12.88
N VAL A 129 -21.90 -8.56 13.62
CA VAL A 129 -20.55 -8.62 13.04
C VAL A 129 -20.28 -9.98 12.38
N ALA A 130 -20.67 -11.09 13.04
CA ALA A 130 -20.55 -12.41 12.43
C ALA A 130 -21.44 -12.54 11.17
N TRP A 131 -22.64 -11.95 11.20
CA TRP A 131 -23.51 -11.85 10.03
C TRP A 131 -22.86 -11.06 8.91
N MET A 132 -22.24 -9.90 9.17
CA MET A 132 -21.59 -9.08 8.14
C MET A 132 -20.54 -9.89 7.38
N LEU A 133 -19.64 -10.56 8.11
CA LEU A 133 -18.56 -11.34 7.50
C LEU A 133 -19.09 -12.55 6.71
N PHE A 134 -20.14 -13.19 7.21
CA PHE A 134 -20.80 -14.30 6.52
C PHE A 134 -21.53 -13.84 5.25
N ASP A 135 -22.35 -12.80 5.36
CA ASP A 135 -23.24 -12.33 4.29
C ASP A 135 -22.46 -11.70 3.15
N MET A 136 -21.37 -10.98 3.46
CA MET A 136 -20.49 -10.38 2.47
C MET A 136 -20.04 -11.42 1.44
N LEU A 137 -19.53 -12.56 1.90
CA LEU A 137 -19.12 -13.66 1.04
C LEU A 137 -20.31 -14.41 0.43
N HIS A 138 -21.38 -14.59 1.21
CA HIS A 138 -22.57 -15.29 0.75
C HIS A 138 -23.16 -14.64 -0.51
N LYS A 139 -23.37 -13.32 -0.50
CA LYS A 139 -23.88 -12.56 -1.66
C LYS A 139 -23.05 -12.79 -2.92
N LEU A 140 -21.73 -12.87 -2.77
CA LEU A 140 -20.80 -13.07 -3.87
C LEU A 140 -20.83 -14.51 -4.38
N VAL A 141 -20.84 -15.50 -3.49
CA VAL A 141 -21.01 -16.91 -3.86
C VAL A 141 -22.29 -17.04 -4.70
N ARG A 142 -23.39 -16.42 -4.27
CA ARG A 142 -24.66 -16.41 -5.01
C ARG A 142 -24.54 -15.81 -6.40
N TRP A 143 -23.93 -14.63 -6.54
CA TRP A 143 -23.74 -13.97 -7.83
C TRP A 143 -22.75 -14.70 -8.74
N THR A 144 -21.73 -15.34 -8.18
CA THR A 144 -20.82 -16.17 -8.98
C THR A 144 -21.56 -17.39 -9.52
N GLU A 145 -22.40 -18.02 -8.70
CA GLU A 145 -23.19 -19.18 -9.09
C GLU A 145 -24.20 -18.80 -10.19
N ASP A 146 -25.07 -17.83 -9.90
CA ASP A 146 -26.08 -17.34 -10.84
C ASP A 146 -26.30 -15.82 -10.70
N PRO A 147 -25.74 -15.00 -11.62
CA PRO A 147 -25.90 -13.55 -11.60
C PRO A 147 -27.16 -13.06 -12.32
N SER A 148 -28.05 -13.95 -12.78
CA SER A 148 -29.15 -13.58 -13.69
C SER A 148 -30.07 -12.48 -13.15
N GLU A 149 -30.41 -12.50 -11.86
CA GLU A 149 -31.23 -11.44 -11.24
C GLU A 149 -30.48 -10.11 -11.12
N LEU A 150 -29.19 -10.12 -10.77
CA LEU A 150 -28.35 -8.92 -10.79
C LEU A 150 -28.24 -8.34 -12.20
N PHE A 151 -28.09 -9.19 -13.22
CA PHE A 151 -27.97 -8.78 -14.62
C PHE A 151 -29.24 -8.14 -15.19
N LYS A 152 -30.43 -8.42 -14.62
CA LYS A 152 -31.67 -7.71 -15.00
C LYS A 152 -31.65 -6.23 -14.62
N ILE A 153 -30.93 -5.87 -13.56
CA ILE A 153 -30.79 -4.49 -13.08
C ILE A 153 -29.45 -3.86 -13.50
N ALA A 154 -28.45 -4.66 -13.87
CA ALA A 154 -27.12 -4.23 -14.29
C ALA A 154 -26.76 -4.72 -15.71
N PRO A 155 -27.35 -4.13 -16.77
CA PRO A 155 -27.17 -4.62 -18.14
C PRO A 155 -25.73 -4.45 -18.66
N ARG A 156 -24.98 -3.46 -18.18
CA ARG A 156 -23.54 -3.32 -18.52
C ARG A 156 -22.70 -4.44 -17.92
N ALA A 157 -22.92 -4.77 -16.65
CA ALA A 157 -22.29 -5.92 -15.99
C ALA A 157 -22.63 -7.23 -16.72
N ALA A 158 -23.89 -7.38 -17.16
CA ALA A 158 -24.36 -8.51 -17.94
C ALA A 158 -23.62 -8.63 -19.29
N ALA A 159 -23.49 -7.53 -20.04
CA ALA A 159 -22.80 -7.51 -21.32
C ALA A 159 -21.30 -7.84 -21.18
N ALA A 160 -20.66 -7.38 -20.10
CA ALA A 160 -19.27 -7.70 -19.79
C ALA A 160 -19.09 -9.09 -19.16
N ASN A 161 -20.18 -9.77 -18.77
CA ASN A 161 -20.18 -10.96 -17.91
C ASN A 161 -19.23 -10.80 -16.71
N SER A 162 -19.26 -9.62 -16.08
CA SER A 162 -18.36 -9.22 -15.02
C SER A 162 -19.13 -8.54 -13.91
N ILE A 163 -18.78 -8.85 -12.67
CA ILE A 163 -19.44 -8.34 -11.47
C ILE A 163 -18.39 -7.59 -10.67
N TRP A 164 -18.64 -6.32 -10.42
CA TRP A 164 -17.81 -5.54 -9.51
C TRP A 164 -18.09 -6.00 -8.08
N ALA A 165 -17.03 -6.43 -7.39
CA ALA A 165 -17.07 -6.74 -5.97
C ALA A 165 -15.67 -6.75 -5.37
N ASP A 166 -15.07 -5.61 -5.11
CA ASP A 166 -13.95 -5.60 -4.17
C ASP A 166 -14.44 -5.93 -2.74
N ASP A 167 -13.52 -6.22 -1.84
CA ASP A 167 -13.87 -6.56 -0.46
C ASP A 167 -14.28 -5.34 0.37
N GLN A 168 -13.84 -4.16 -0.02
CA GLN A 168 -14.13 -2.91 0.65
C GLN A 168 -15.60 -2.47 0.48
N GLU A 169 -16.08 -2.47 -0.75
CA GLU A 169 -17.46 -2.14 -1.11
C GLU A 169 -18.40 -3.24 -0.63
N SER A 170 -17.97 -4.51 -0.72
CA SER A 170 -18.73 -5.64 -0.18
C SER A 170 -18.87 -5.57 1.35
N MET A 171 -17.83 -5.14 2.07
CA MET A 171 -17.92 -4.96 3.52
C MET A 171 -18.74 -3.72 3.89
N SER A 172 -18.64 -2.63 3.11
CA SER A 172 -19.49 -1.44 3.28
C SER A 172 -20.97 -1.77 3.10
N ASP A 173 -21.30 -2.63 2.13
CA ASP A 173 -22.65 -3.11 1.84
C ASP A 173 -23.33 -3.81 3.03
N VAL A 174 -22.62 -4.74 3.66
CA VAL A 174 -23.13 -5.43 4.85
C VAL A 174 -23.11 -4.54 6.08
N LEU A 175 -22.15 -3.62 6.21
CA LEU A 175 -22.14 -2.62 7.27
C LEU A 175 -23.40 -1.75 7.20
N PHE A 176 -23.75 -1.23 6.03
CA PHE A 176 -24.95 -0.41 5.86
C PHE A 176 -26.22 -1.20 6.14
N SER A 177 -26.25 -2.48 5.80
CA SER A 177 -27.36 -3.36 6.18
C SER A 177 -27.51 -3.45 7.71
N CYS A 178 -26.39 -3.65 8.43
CA CYS A 178 -26.36 -3.69 9.90
C CYS A 178 -26.72 -2.36 10.56
N ILE A 179 -26.24 -1.24 10.03
CA ILE A 179 -26.59 0.09 10.54
C ILE A 179 -28.10 0.29 10.41
N ASN A 180 -28.71 -0.07 9.29
CA ASN A 180 -30.15 0.13 9.09
C ASN A 180 -31.03 -0.97 9.72
N GLY A 181 -30.43 -2.05 10.24
CA GLY A 181 -31.14 -3.22 10.76
C GLY A 181 -32.01 -3.92 9.72
N ARG A 182 -31.70 -3.77 8.44
CA ARG A 182 -32.43 -4.34 7.30
C ARG A 182 -31.47 -4.62 6.17
N THR A 183 -31.78 -5.62 5.34
CA THR A 183 -30.94 -5.93 4.18
C THR A 183 -30.96 -4.80 3.16
N SER A 184 -29.77 -4.38 2.74
CA SER A 184 -29.56 -3.41 1.66
C SER A 184 -28.44 -3.90 0.74
N TYR A 185 -28.37 -3.33 -0.46
CA TYR A 185 -27.41 -3.73 -1.49
C TYR A 185 -26.73 -2.53 -2.15
N TYR A 186 -25.90 -1.83 -1.38
CA TYR A 186 -25.01 -0.76 -1.83
C TYR A 186 -24.10 -1.16 -3.00
N ILE A 187 -23.57 -2.39 -3.00
CA ILE A 187 -22.63 -2.87 -4.02
C ILE A 187 -23.25 -2.96 -5.42
N ILE A 188 -24.58 -3.03 -5.52
CA ILE A 188 -25.29 -2.93 -6.81
C ILE A 188 -24.95 -1.62 -7.50
N GLY A 189 -24.79 -0.53 -6.74
CA GLY A 189 -24.47 0.79 -7.27
C GLY A 189 -23.21 0.83 -8.14
N TYR A 190 -22.21 0.02 -7.81
CA TYR A 190 -20.99 -0.11 -8.61
C TYR A 190 -21.20 -0.89 -9.91
N ASN A 191 -22.11 -1.86 -9.90
CA ASN A 191 -22.43 -2.69 -11.06
C ASN A 191 -23.32 -1.95 -12.09
N ILE A 192 -24.00 -0.88 -11.67
CA ILE A 192 -24.84 -0.04 -12.52
C ILE A 192 -24.24 1.36 -12.76
N ASN A 193 -22.98 1.57 -12.38
CA ASN A 193 -22.38 2.89 -12.47
C ASN A 193 -22.38 3.43 -13.92
N GLY A 194 -22.77 4.69 -14.05
CA GLY A 194 -22.98 5.36 -15.34
C GLY A 194 -24.18 4.88 -16.16
N ASP A 195 -25.08 4.05 -15.61
CA ASP A 195 -26.34 3.63 -16.23
C ASP A 195 -27.53 4.37 -15.60
N GLU A 196 -27.95 5.47 -16.22
CA GLU A 196 -29.02 6.33 -15.72
C GLU A 196 -30.37 5.60 -15.59
N ASP A 197 -30.66 4.66 -16.49
CA ASP A 197 -31.94 3.94 -16.45
C ASP A 197 -31.96 2.90 -15.34
N ALA A 198 -30.84 2.27 -15.06
CA ALA A 198 -30.68 1.42 -13.87
C ALA A 198 -30.83 2.22 -12.57
N TRP A 199 -30.27 3.43 -12.48
CA TRP A 199 -30.48 4.30 -11.31
C TRP A 199 -31.95 4.70 -11.12
N LYS A 200 -32.64 5.06 -12.21
CA LYS A 200 -34.09 5.35 -12.19
C LYS A 200 -34.89 4.15 -11.69
N LYS A 201 -34.54 2.92 -12.08
CA LYS A 201 -35.20 1.69 -11.57
C LYS A 201 -35.05 1.54 -10.06
N LEU A 202 -33.91 1.95 -9.48
CA LEU A 202 -33.71 1.98 -8.02
C LEU A 202 -34.35 3.20 -7.33
N GLY A 203 -34.99 4.09 -8.09
CA GLY A 203 -35.61 5.30 -7.57
C GLY A 203 -34.60 6.31 -7.02
N VAL A 204 -33.41 6.40 -7.62
CA VAL A 204 -32.36 7.39 -7.29
C VAL A 204 -31.84 8.03 -8.58
N LYS A 205 -31.19 9.20 -8.48
CA LYS A 205 -30.60 9.88 -9.64
C LYS A 205 -29.23 9.35 -10.02
N ASN A 206 -28.43 8.92 -9.05
CA ASN A 206 -27.05 8.49 -9.23
C ASN A 206 -26.53 7.72 -7.99
N GLY A 207 -25.27 7.28 -8.07
CA GLY A 207 -24.62 6.55 -6.98
C GLY A 207 -24.44 7.33 -5.68
N GLN A 208 -24.29 8.66 -5.74
CA GLN A 208 -24.19 9.47 -4.51
C GLN A 208 -25.51 9.47 -3.74
N GLU A 209 -26.64 9.66 -4.42
CA GLU A 209 -27.96 9.59 -3.78
C GLU A 209 -28.23 8.18 -3.23
N HIS A 210 -27.79 7.14 -3.93
CA HIS A 210 -27.87 5.77 -3.45
C HIS A 210 -27.03 5.58 -2.16
N LEU A 211 -25.79 6.05 -2.15
CA LEU A 211 -24.93 6.03 -0.97
C LEU A 211 -25.55 6.79 0.21
N ASP A 212 -26.02 8.02 -0.02
CA ASP A 212 -26.60 8.87 1.02
C ASP A 212 -27.84 8.22 1.66
N ARG A 213 -28.63 7.50 0.86
CA ARG A 213 -29.79 6.74 1.33
C ARG A 213 -29.39 5.55 2.19
N LEU A 214 -28.35 4.82 1.81
CA LEU A 214 -28.00 3.54 2.43
C LEU A 214 -27.02 3.66 3.61
N CYS A 215 -26.08 4.61 3.58
CA CYS A 215 -24.98 4.65 4.55
C CYS A 215 -25.39 4.99 5.99
N GLY A 216 -26.67 5.31 6.20
CA GLY A 216 -27.22 5.49 7.54
C GLY A 216 -26.59 6.65 8.29
N MET A 217 -26.27 7.76 7.60
CA MET A 217 -25.57 8.93 8.17
C MET A 217 -26.11 9.37 9.54
N ALA A 218 -27.43 9.30 9.76
CA ALA A 218 -28.08 9.72 11.00
C ALA A 218 -27.75 8.84 12.22
N TYR A 219 -27.23 7.62 12.01
CA TYR A 219 -26.88 6.70 13.09
C TYR A 219 -25.42 6.81 13.55
N TRP A 220 -24.57 7.42 12.73
CA TRP A 220 -23.16 7.65 13.06
C TRP A 220 -23.04 8.73 14.13
N LYS A 221 -22.16 8.49 15.11
CA LYS A 221 -21.90 9.42 16.21
C LYS A 221 -20.40 9.71 16.28
N MET A 222 -20.07 10.93 16.71
CA MET A 222 -18.75 11.24 17.21
C MET A 222 -18.81 11.15 18.73
N GLU A 223 -18.21 10.12 19.30
CA GLU A 223 -18.20 9.88 20.73
C GLU A 223 -16.83 10.27 21.31
N THR A 224 -16.84 10.88 22.49
CA THR A 224 -15.64 11.24 23.24
C THR A 224 -15.47 10.28 24.41
N PHE A 225 -14.28 9.72 24.53
CA PHE A 225 -13.93 8.70 25.52
C PHE A 225 -12.83 9.21 26.44
N PRO A 226 -12.92 8.93 27.75
CA PRO A 226 -11.84 9.25 28.67
C PRO A 226 -10.63 8.35 28.40
N VAL A 227 -9.44 8.89 28.62
CA VAL A 227 -8.16 8.17 28.57
C VAL A 227 -7.51 8.25 29.94
N SER A 228 -6.93 7.15 30.39
CA SER A 228 -6.22 7.10 31.66
C SER A 228 -5.06 6.09 31.61
N GLY A 229 -4.18 6.16 32.62
CA GLY A 229 -3.08 5.23 32.78
C GLY A 229 -2.10 5.26 31.60
N GLN A 230 -1.65 4.07 31.18
CA GLN A 230 -0.64 3.91 30.13
C GLN A 230 -1.09 4.43 28.76
N LEU A 231 -2.41 4.50 28.50
CA LEU A 231 -2.93 5.01 27.24
C LEU A 231 -2.78 6.53 27.10
N ALA A 232 -2.74 7.30 28.19
CA ALA A 232 -2.69 8.76 28.13
C ALA A 232 -1.43 9.31 27.44
N GLY A 233 -0.32 8.56 27.50
CA GLY A 233 0.92 8.89 26.79
C GLY A 233 0.96 8.44 25.32
N LEU A 234 0.03 7.57 24.90
CA LEU A 234 -0.03 7.02 23.54
C LEU A 234 -1.12 7.67 22.70
N VAL A 235 -2.20 8.11 23.34
CA VAL A 235 -3.33 8.75 22.68
C VAL A 235 -2.97 10.19 22.32
N CYS A 236 -3.22 10.55 21.07
CA CYS A 236 -2.83 11.84 20.54
C CYS A 236 -3.86 12.37 19.54
N GLU A 237 -4.89 13.07 20.04
CA GLU A 237 -5.92 13.65 19.15
C GLU A 237 -5.36 14.71 18.21
N HIS A 238 -4.24 15.34 18.57
CA HIS A 238 -3.67 16.44 17.82
C HIS A 238 -2.74 16.00 16.69
N LEU A 239 -2.65 14.71 16.37
CA LEU A 239 -1.80 14.24 15.27
C LEU A 239 -2.09 15.01 13.98
N PRO A 240 -1.10 15.63 13.32
CA PRO A 240 0.34 15.37 13.50
C PRO A 240 1.09 16.32 14.46
N ASP A 241 0.46 17.22 15.21
CA ASP A 241 1.12 18.10 16.18
C ASP A 241 1.62 17.35 17.43
N VAL A 242 2.68 16.56 17.23
CA VAL A 242 3.34 15.74 18.25
C VAL A 242 3.93 16.61 19.37
N GLU A 243 4.38 17.83 19.06
CA GLU A 243 4.93 18.74 20.07
C GLU A 243 3.85 19.25 21.03
N ARG A 244 2.65 19.51 20.54
CA ARG A 244 1.51 19.75 21.42
C ARG A 244 1.14 18.51 22.21
N CYS A 245 1.13 17.35 21.57
CA CYS A 245 0.85 16.07 22.21
C CYS A 245 1.76 15.77 23.42
N ARG A 246 3.05 16.09 23.31
CA ARG A 246 4.04 15.93 24.39
C ARG A 246 3.81 16.89 25.56
N ARG A 247 3.31 18.10 25.29
CA ARG A 247 3.07 19.15 26.30
C ARG A 247 1.71 19.03 26.97
N GLU A 248 0.71 18.52 26.24
CA GLU A 248 -0.68 18.38 26.63
C GLU A 248 -1.11 16.91 26.47
N PRO A 249 -0.84 16.03 27.45
CA PRO A 249 -1.28 14.64 27.40
C PRO A 249 -2.79 14.53 27.19
N ALA A 250 -3.22 13.59 26.36
CA ALA A 250 -4.62 13.41 26.07
C ALA A 250 -5.36 12.87 27.31
N THR A 251 -6.40 13.60 27.72
CA THR A 251 -7.35 13.15 28.75
C THR A 251 -8.56 12.45 28.14
N ASN A 252 -8.76 12.62 26.83
CA ASN A 252 -9.82 12.03 26.06
C ASN A 252 -9.38 11.77 24.60
N PHE A 253 -10.16 10.95 23.90
CA PHE A 253 -10.14 10.90 22.44
C PHE A 253 -11.54 10.80 21.87
N THR A 254 -11.67 11.11 20.59
CA THR A 254 -12.89 11.04 19.83
C THR A 254 -12.80 9.92 18.80
N ALA A 255 -13.91 9.24 18.55
CA ALA A 255 -14.00 8.26 17.48
C ALA A 255 -15.37 8.33 16.81
N GLN A 256 -15.41 7.99 15.52
CA GLN A 256 -16.66 7.82 14.81
C GLN A 256 -17.19 6.41 15.05
N THR A 257 -18.39 6.31 15.60
CA THR A 257 -18.97 5.06 16.08
C THR A 257 -20.39 4.86 15.54
N VAL A 258 -20.83 3.61 15.52
CA VAL A 258 -22.23 3.26 15.21
C VAL A 258 -22.61 1.95 15.90
N GLU A 259 -23.91 1.81 16.20
CA GLU A 259 -24.50 0.56 16.67
C GLU A 259 -24.95 -0.29 15.48
N LEU A 260 -24.58 -1.56 15.50
CA LEU A 260 -24.93 -2.57 14.50
C LEU A 260 -26.12 -3.39 14.99
N ARG A 261 -27.11 -3.55 14.12
CA ARG A 261 -28.31 -4.35 14.36
C ARG A 261 -28.32 -5.54 13.40
N MET A 262 -28.95 -6.64 13.80
CA MET A 262 -29.09 -7.81 12.92
C MET A 262 -30.02 -7.46 11.75
N PRO A 263 -29.56 -7.54 10.49
CA PRO A 263 -30.39 -7.17 9.35
C PRO A 263 -31.48 -8.21 9.10
N HIS A 264 -32.73 -7.78 9.09
CA HIS A 264 -33.85 -8.63 8.67
C HIS A 264 -34.99 -7.75 8.20
N SER A 265 -35.72 -8.21 7.19
CA SER A 265 -36.80 -7.45 6.55
C SER A 265 -38.11 -8.25 6.46
N GLY A 266 -38.26 -9.32 7.25
CA GLY A 266 -39.43 -10.21 7.23
C GLY A 266 -39.62 -10.94 5.89
N GLY A 267 -38.54 -11.11 5.12
CA GLY A 267 -38.58 -11.61 3.74
C GLY A 267 -39.01 -10.58 2.68
N VAL A 268 -39.15 -9.30 3.05
CA VAL A 268 -39.44 -8.20 2.12
C VAL A 268 -38.14 -7.51 1.70
N PHE A 269 -37.92 -7.36 0.40
CA PHE A 269 -36.71 -6.71 -0.13
C PHE A 269 -37.11 -5.54 -1.03
N PRO A 270 -37.29 -4.33 -0.47
CA PRO A 270 -37.78 -3.20 -1.24
C PRO A 270 -36.75 -2.73 -2.28
N LEU A 271 -37.24 -2.28 -3.42
CA LEU A 271 -36.39 -1.91 -4.56
C LEU A 271 -35.50 -0.69 -4.25
N GLU A 272 -36.00 0.23 -3.43
CA GLU A 272 -35.27 1.42 -2.99
C GLU A 272 -34.06 1.11 -2.09
N TRP A 273 -33.97 -0.12 -1.57
CA TRP A 273 -32.83 -0.67 -0.82
C TRP A 273 -31.98 -1.66 -1.65
N GLY A 274 -32.27 -1.79 -2.95
CA GLY A 274 -31.57 -2.68 -3.88
C GLY A 274 -32.36 -3.93 -4.32
N GLY A 275 -33.55 -4.17 -3.76
CA GLY A 275 -34.40 -5.31 -4.13
C GLY A 275 -33.84 -6.66 -3.69
N PHE A 276 -34.29 -7.75 -4.31
CA PHE A 276 -33.75 -9.10 -4.09
C PHE A 276 -32.90 -9.53 -5.30
N PRO A 277 -31.57 -9.29 -5.28
CA PRO A 277 -30.71 -9.44 -6.46
C PRO A 277 -30.23 -10.88 -6.68
N PHE A 278 -31.01 -11.89 -6.27
CA PHE A 278 -30.63 -13.29 -6.33
C PHE A 278 -31.73 -14.20 -6.87
N VAL A 279 -31.34 -15.29 -7.53
CA VAL A 279 -32.26 -16.37 -7.92
C VAL A 279 -32.82 -17.04 -6.68
N LYS A 280 -34.15 -17.09 -6.50
CA LYS A 280 -34.77 -17.55 -5.22
C LYS A 280 -34.25 -18.88 -4.67
N GLN A 281 -33.95 -19.86 -5.53
CA GLN A 281 -33.42 -21.16 -5.10
C GLN A 281 -31.89 -21.14 -5.11
N PRO A 282 -31.21 -21.34 -3.96
CA PRO A 282 -29.76 -21.48 -3.92
C PRO A 282 -29.29 -22.69 -4.74
N GLY A 283 -28.21 -22.53 -5.51
CA GLY A 283 -27.57 -23.65 -6.19
C GLY A 283 -26.60 -24.42 -5.28
N PRO A 284 -25.96 -25.48 -5.80
CA PRO A 284 -25.10 -26.38 -5.03
C PRO A 284 -23.88 -25.69 -4.39
N VAL A 285 -23.29 -24.68 -5.02
CA VAL A 285 -22.14 -23.94 -4.49
C VAL A 285 -22.56 -23.07 -3.31
N THR A 286 -23.68 -22.36 -3.43
CA THR A 286 -24.26 -21.60 -2.32
C THR A 286 -24.62 -22.50 -1.15
N LEU A 287 -25.24 -23.65 -1.41
CA LEU A 287 -25.56 -24.64 -0.38
C LEU A 287 -24.31 -25.18 0.31
N ALA A 288 -23.25 -25.50 -0.44
CA ALA A 288 -21.98 -25.94 0.12
C ALA A 288 -21.29 -24.86 0.97
N TYR A 289 -21.37 -23.59 0.57
CA TYR A 289 -20.89 -22.46 1.37
C TYR A 289 -21.65 -22.36 2.70
N ARG A 290 -23.00 -22.35 2.66
CA ARG A 290 -23.84 -22.33 3.87
C ARG A 290 -23.55 -23.52 4.77
N GLN A 291 -23.43 -24.73 4.21
CA GLN A 291 -23.12 -25.95 4.96
C GLN A 291 -21.77 -25.84 5.66
N SER A 292 -20.76 -25.25 5.01
CA SER A 292 -19.44 -25.12 5.63
C SER A 292 -19.49 -24.35 6.95
N PHE A 293 -20.37 -23.36 7.10
CA PHE A 293 -20.55 -22.63 8.35
C PHE A 293 -21.35 -23.46 9.37
N LYS A 294 -22.36 -24.22 8.92
CA LYS A 294 -23.07 -25.18 9.79
C LYS A 294 -22.12 -26.21 10.41
N ASP A 295 -21.14 -26.69 9.62
CA ASP A 295 -20.15 -27.67 10.05
C ASP A 295 -19.22 -27.17 11.18
N LEU A 296 -19.22 -25.87 11.48
CA LEU A 296 -18.51 -25.32 12.64
C LEU A 296 -19.15 -25.71 13.98
N GLY A 297 -20.41 -26.16 13.98
CA GLY A 297 -21.13 -26.55 15.19
C GLY A 297 -21.52 -25.38 16.10
N VAL A 298 -21.49 -24.15 15.58
CA VAL A 298 -21.87 -22.92 16.31
C VAL A 298 -23.21 -22.37 15.79
N PRO A 299 -23.96 -21.61 16.61
CA PRO A 299 -25.17 -20.94 16.16
C PRO A 299 -24.87 -19.99 15.01
N LEU A 300 -25.59 -20.13 13.89
CA LEU A 300 -25.49 -19.23 12.75
C LEU A 300 -26.36 -17.98 12.97
N PRO A 301 -25.98 -16.85 12.34
CA PRO A 301 -26.87 -15.70 12.23
C PRO A 301 -28.24 -16.07 11.64
N PRO A 302 -29.34 -15.40 12.07
CA PRO A 302 -30.65 -15.51 11.43
C PRO A 302 -30.57 -15.27 9.91
N ASP A 303 -31.25 -16.10 9.11
CA ASP A 303 -31.26 -15.98 7.65
C ASP A 303 -32.26 -14.88 7.22
N PRO A 304 -31.81 -13.75 6.66
CA PRO A 304 -32.69 -12.67 6.24
C PRO A 304 -33.64 -13.06 5.09
N GLU A 305 -33.35 -14.15 4.38
CA GLU A 305 -34.21 -14.70 3.32
C GLU A 305 -35.34 -15.58 3.87
N ASP A 306 -35.26 -16.00 5.15
CA ASP A 306 -36.27 -16.79 5.83
C ASP A 306 -37.11 -15.92 6.79
N PRO A 307 -38.37 -15.62 6.46
CA PRO A 307 -39.27 -14.86 7.34
C PRO A 307 -39.42 -15.47 8.73
N ALA A 308 -39.28 -16.80 8.88
CA ALA A 308 -39.43 -17.47 10.17
C ALA A 308 -38.34 -17.06 11.18
N THR A 309 -37.22 -16.49 10.72
CA THR A 309 -36.12 -16.07 11.57
C THR A 309 -36.20 -14.60 12.01
N GLU A 310 -37.21 -13.84 11.58
CA GLU A 310 -37.33 -12.40 11.88
C GLU A 310 -37.37 -12.12 13.40
N ALA A 311 -38.14 -12.91 14.15
CA ALA A 311 -38.24 -12.76 15.59
C ALA A 311 -36.88 -12.99 16.28
N ALA A 312 -36.11 -13.98 15.79
CA ALA A 312 -34.77 -14.23 16.29
C ALA A 312 -33.82 -13.07 15.97
N ALA A 313 -33.89 -12.51 14.75
CA ALA A 313 -33.10 -11.35 14.35
C ALA A 313 -33.39 -10.12 15.23
N ARG A 314 -34.67 -9.83 15.52
CA ARG A 314 -35.06 -8.74 16.41
C ARG A 314 -34.61 -8.93 17.86
N ALA A 315 -34.45 -10.19 18.30
CA ALA A 315 -33.98 -10.53 19.63
C ALA A 315 -32.44 -10.54 19.76
N THR A 316 -31.70 -10.52 18.64
CA THR A 316 -30.24 -10.47 18.65
C THR A 316 -29.75 -9.17 19.29
N LYS A 317 -28.83 -9.28 20.24
CA LYS A 317 -28.22 -8.11 20.89
C LYS A 317 -27.45 -7.27 19.87
N PRO A 318 -27.56 -5.93 19.92
CA PRO A 318 -26.72 -5.06 19.10
C PRO A 318 -25.24 -5.23 19.43
N GLU A 319 -24.39 -4.91 18.46
CA GLU A 319 -22.93 -4.86 18.59
C GLU A 319 -22.44 -3.46 18.20
N HIS A 320 -21.22 -3.10 18.58
CA HIS A 320 -20.70 -1.75 18.35
C HIS A 320 -19.54 -1.75 17.35
N PHE A 321 -19.52 -0.71 16.52
CA PHE A 321 -18.53 -0.52 15.46
C PHE A 321 -17.80 0.82 15.62
N VAL A 322 -16.50 0.83 15.33
CA VAL A 322 -15.66 2.03 15.25
C VAL A 322 -15.07 2.17 13.86
N LEU A 323 -15.25 3.34 13.26
CA LEU A 323 -14.50 3.75 12.07
C LEU A 323 -13.23 4.48 12.51
N LEU A 324 -12.09 3.79 12.34
CA LEU A 324 -10.76 4.35 12.58
C LEU A 324 -10.44 5.34 11.45
N GLN A 325 -9.67 6.40 11.74
CA GLN A 325 -9.30 7.39 10.73
C GLN A 325 -10.47 8.21 10.13
N SER A 326 -11.47 8.55 10.94
CA SER A 326 -12.61 9.33 10.44
C SER A 326 -12.22 10.72 9.89
N PHE A 327 -12.64 11.00 8.65
CA PHE A 327 -12.57 12.31 8.00
C PHE A 327 -13.84 13.12 8.29
N VAL A 328 -14.04 13.53 9.54
CA VAL A 328 -15.26 14.24 9.99
C VAL A 328 -15.41 15.63 9.35
N LYS A 329 -14.31 16.23 8.89
CA LYS A 329 -14.30 17.53 8.20
C LYS A 329 -13.72 17.33 6.80
N THR A 330 -14.37 17.95 5.82
CA THR A 330 -14.24 17.74 4.37
C THR A 330 -12.85 17.98 3.74
N ASP A 331 -11.83 18.31 4.53
CA ASP A 331 -10.44 18.32 4.06
C ASP A 331 -9.77 17.00 4.47
N ALA A 332 -9.92 16.01 3.59
CA ALA A 332 -9.57 14.60 3.76
C ALA A 332 -8.12 14.29 4.22
N PHE A 333 -7.23 15.26 4.37
CA PHE A 333 -5.81 14.99 4.67
C PHE A 333 -5.13 16.02 5.58
N ARG A 334 -5.86 16.98 6.16
CA ARG A 334 -5.28 18.12 6.92
C ARG A 334 -5.79 18.30 8.33
N HIS A 335 -6.80 17.55 8.75
CA HIS A 335 -7.37 17.63 10.08
C HIS A 335 -6.79 16.56 11.02
N PRO A 336 -6.83 16.82 12.34
CA PRO A 336 -6.46 15.83 13.33
C PRO A 336 -7.20 14.52 13.07
N ASN A 337 -6.46 13.42 12.96
CA ASN A 337 -7.01 12.08 12.87
C ASN A 337 -7.26 11.57 14.31
N PRO A 338 -8.51 11.56 14.80
CA PRO A 338 -8.80 11.32 16.21
C PRO A 338 -8.37 9.94 16.72
N THR A 339 -8.30 8.97 15.82
CA THR A 339 -7.88 7.59 16.08
C THR A 339 -6.60 7.22 15.33
N GLY A 340 -5.85 8.23 14.84
CA GLY A 340 -4.58 8.04 14.14
C GLY A 340 -3.49 7.41 15.01
N TRP A 341 -3.65 7.50 16.33
CA TRP A 341 -2.80 6.82 17.30
C TRP A 341 -3.13 5.31 17.41
N VAL A 342 -4.30 4.84 16.99
CA VAL A 342 -4.61 3.41 16.90
C VAL A 342 -4.06 2.87 15.58
N GLN A 343 -4.49 3.46 14.48
CA GLN A 343 -4.10 3.09 13.13
C GLN A 343 -4.11 4.32 12.23
N GLY A 344 -3.14 4.40 11.32
CA GLY A 344 -3.07 5.46 10.32
C GLY A 344 -2.75 4.98 8.92
N THR A 345 -2.84 5.88 7.96
CA THR A 345 -2.46 5.61 6.56
C THR A 345 -1.23 6.40 6.14
N TRP A 346 -0.68 6.02 4.97
CA TRP A 346 0.47 6.72 4.40
C TRP A 346 0.14 8.21 4.21
N ALA A 347 -1.02 8.51 3.61
CA ALA A 347 -1.42 9.88 3.34
C ALA A 347 -1.69 10.73 4.59
N SER A 348 -2.10 10.13 5.70
CA SER A 348 -2.39 10.89 6.92
C SER A 348 -1.15 11.05 7.81
N LEU A 349 -0.39 9.97 8.02
CA LEU A 349 0.63 9.92 9.06
C LEU A 349 1.99 9.41 8.57
N GLY A 350 2.00 8.43 7.66
CA GLY A 350 3.24 7.84 7.16
C GLY A 350 4.14 8.83 6.43
N ARG A 351 3.56 9.58 5.48
CA ARG A 351 4.28 10.59 4.70
C ARG A 351 4.84 11.73 5.55
N LEU A 352 4.36 11.88 6.79
CA LEU A 352 4.84 12.88 7.75
C LEU A 352 6.02 12.38 8.59
N GLY A 353 6.49 11.14 8.37
CA GLY A 353 7.64 10.57 9.08
C GLY A 353 7.28 9.88 10.38
N LEU A 354 5.99 9.82 10.73
CA LEU A 354 5.53 9.22 11.99
C LEU A 354 5.68 7.69 12.00
N TRP A 355 6.00 7.08 10.86
CA TRP A 355 6.28 5.65 10.73
C TRP A 355 7.78 5.33 10.71
N HIS A 356 8.65 6.34 10.65
CA HIS A 356 10.04 6.10 10.31
C HIS A 356 10.79 5.37 11.43
N THR A 357 11.16 4.11 11.19
CA THR A 357 11.72 3.21 12.22
C THR A 357 13.05 3.71 12.76
N HIS A 358 13.93 4.21 11.89
CA HIS A 358 15.26 4.68 12.28
C HIS A 358 15.27 6.00 13.06
N LEU A 359 14.16 6.74 13.06
CA LEU A 359 14.06 8.05 13.70
C LEU A 359 13.30 8.01 15.03
N ALA A 360 12.67 6.88 15.34
CA ALA A 360 12.16 6.61 16.67
C ALA A 360 13.34 6.36 17.62
N PRO A 361 13.45 7.09 18.75
CA PRO A 361 14.46 6.79 19.76
C PRO A 361 14.40 5.31 20.18
N PRO A 362 15.55 4.62 20.36
CA PRO A 362 15.56 3.25 20.85
C PRO A 362 14.75 3.10 22.15
N GLY A 363 13.82 2.16 22.19
CA GLY A 363 12.94 1.92 23.34
C GLY A 363 11.76 2.89 23.49
N SER A 364 11.55 3.81 22.55
CA SER A 364 10.32 4.62 22.52
C SER A 364 9.16 3.86 21.89
N HIS A 365 7.95 4.06 22.42
CA HIS A 365 6.73 3.59 21.76
C HIS A 365 6.45 4.44 20.52
N MET A 366 6.04 3.79 19.43
CA MET A 366 5.51 4.51 18.29
C MET A 366 4.21 5.21 18.72
N PHE A 367 3.92 6.38 18.13
CA PHE A 367 2.66 7.07 18.39
C PHE A 367 1.43 6.29 17.88
N GLN A 368 1.64 5.14 17.20
CA GLN A 368 0.64 4.42 16.42
C GLN A 368 0.77 2.92 16.62
N GLY A 369 -0.36 2.21 16.65
CA GLY A 369 -0.38 0.75 16.73
C GLY A 369 -0.27 0.06 15.37
N GLY A 370 -0.92 0.61 14.35
CA GLY A 370 -0.99 0.04 13.01
C GLY A 370 -0.87 1.07 11.89
N ALA A 371 -0.56 0.57 10.70
CA ALA A 371 -0.36 1.37 9.50
C ALA A 371 -0.87 0.67 8.24
N HIS A 372 -1.38 1.44 7.29
CA HIS A 372 -1.81 0.97 5.97
C HIS A 372 -1.22 1.83 4.85
N VAL A 373 -0.39 1.23 4.00
CA VAL A 373 0.40 1.93 2.98
C VAL A 373 -0.47 2.51 1.85
N TRP A 374 -1.49 1.78 1.37
CA TRP A 374 -2.20 2.13 0.13
C TRP A 374 -3.02 3.41 0.17
N ALA A 375 -3.62 3.77 1.31
CA ALA A 375 -4.63 4.82 1.29
C ALA A 375 -4.01 6.21 1.04
N GLY A 376 -4.36 6.78 -0.12
CA GLY A 376 -3.93 8.10 -0.61
C GLY A 376 -2.51 8.15 -1.20
N MET A 377 -2.03 7.07 -1.81
CA MET A 377 -0.74 7.03 -2.49
C MET A 377 -0.77 7.66 -3.88
N PHE A 378 0.25 8.46 -4.19
CA PHE A 378 0.37 9.16 -5.46
C PHE A 378 1.74 8.88 -6.12
N PRO A 379 1.82 8.64 -7.45
CA PRO A 379 0.74 8.62 -8.46
C PRO A 379 0.06 7.24 -8.64
N TRP A 380 -0.53 6.66 -7.59
CA TRP A 380 -1.31 5.41 -7.62
C TRP A 380 -0.62 4.14 -8.18
N ALA A 381 0.67 4.23 -8.52
CA ALA A 381 1.42 3.12 -9.12
C ALA A 381 1.87 2.10 -8.05
N PRO A 382 1.83 0.78 -8.31
CA PRO A 382 2.23 -0.25 -7.34
C PRO A 382 3.64 -0.08 -6.77
N ALA A 383 4.57 0.47 -7.55
CA ALA A 383 5.96 0.74 -7.13
C ALA A 383 6.05 1.75 -5.97
N THR A 384 5.03 2.58 -5.77
CA THR A 384 5.03 3.56 -4.68
C THR A 384 4.96 2.87 -3.31
N LYS A 385 4.31 1.69 -3.18
CA LYS A 385 4.22 0.97 -1.89
C LYS A 385 5.60 0.55 -1.40
N TYR A 386 6.37 -0.05 -2.32
CA TYR A 386 7.76 -0.43 -2.10
C TYR A 386 8.59 0.77 -1.61
N LEU A 387 8.39 1.92 -2.25
CA LEU A 387 9.08 3.15 -1.89
C LEU A 387 8.68 3.65 -0.50
N ALA A 388 7.39 3.72 -0.19
CA ALA A 388 6.94 4.16 1.12
C ALA A 388 7.54 3.28 2.23
N LEU A 389 7.55 1.96 2.03
CA LEU A 389 8.17 1.00 2.94
C LEU A 389 9.69 1.18 3.03
N SER A 390 10.36 1.43 1.91
CA SER A 390 11.81 1.63 1.89
C SER A 390 12.21 2.96 2.56
N ALA A 391 11.48 4.03 2.27
CA ALA A 391 11.71 5.37 2.82
C ALA A 391 11.45 5.41 4.33
N ALA A 392 10.43 4.70 4.83
CA ALA A 392 10.11 4.63 6.24
C ALA A 392 10.96 3.60 7.03
N GLY A 393 11.83 2.84 6.36
CA GLY A 393 12.67 1.82 7.01
C GLY A 393 11.91 0.55 7.41
N HIS A 394 10.78 0.25 6.75
CA HIS A 394 10.02 -1.00 6.93
C HIS A 394 10.36 -2.08 5.91
N TYR A 395 11.12 -1.75 4.86
CA TYR A 395 11.53 -2.71 3.84
C TYR A 395 12.73 -3.56 4.29
N ASP A 396 12.53 -4.87 4.49
CA ASP A 396 13.62 -5.81 4.75
C ASP A 396 14.30 -6.23 3.44
N TRP A 397 15.35 -5.49 3.08
CA TRP A 397 16.20 -5.73 1.91
C TRP A 397 16.79 -7.14 1.85
N ARG A 398 17.08 -7.74 3.00
CA ARG A 398 17.69 -9.07 3.10
C ARG A 398 16.65 -10.15 2.82
N VAL A 399 15.42 -10.01 3.33
CA VAL A 399 14.29 -10.89 2.96
C VAL A 399 13.99 -10.76 1.47
N ALA A 400 13.96 -9.53 0.94
CA ALA A 400 13.77 -9.30 -0.49
C ALA A 400 14.83 -9.98 -1.36
N GLY A 401 16.11 -9.85 -1.01
CA GLY A 401 17.20 -10.53 -1.73
C GLY A 401 17.10 -12.05 -1.69
N ARG A 402 16.66 -12.64 -0.57
CA ARG A 402 16.42 -14.09 -0.45
C ARG A 402 15.25 -14.55 -1.31
N LEU A 403 14.13 -13.83 -1.29
CA LEU A 403 12.95 -14.14 -2.11
C LEU A 403 13.24 -14.01 -3.61
N ALA A 404 14.08 -13.05 -3.99
CA ALA A 404 14.54 -12.86 -5.35
C ALA A 404 15.63 -13.88 -5.78
N GLY A 405 16.10 -14.72 -4.87
CA GLY A 405 17.12 -15.75 -5.09
C GLY A 405 18.56 -15.22 -5.16
N HIS A 406 18.76 -13.90 -5.11
CA HIS A 406 20.08 -13.27 -5.06
C HIS A 406 20.00 -11.85 -4.49
N PRO A 407 20.96 -11.40 -3.67
CA PRO A 407 20.97 -10.03 -3.11
C PRO A 407 20.95 -8.91 -4.17
N HIS A 408 21.38 -9.16 -5.40
CA HIS A 408 21.40 -8.12 -6.44
C HIS A 408 20.05 -7.99 -7.14
N LYS A 409 19.14 -8.95 -6.96
CA LYS A 409 17.81 -8.97 -7.57
C LYS A 409 16.74 -8.29 -6.70
N MET A 410 17.12 -7.76 -5.54
CA MET A 410 16.19 -7.00 -4.68
C MET A 410 15.90 -5.60 -5.26
N PHE A 411 16.81 -5.05 -6.05
CA PHE A 411 16.63 -3.75 -6.70
C PHE A 411 15.64 -3.87 -7.87
N ILE A 412 14.73 -2.91 -8.00
CA ILE A 412 13.75 -2.81 -9.07
C ILE A 412 14.45 -2.96 -10.43
N ALA A 413 15.58 -2.29 -10.65
CA ALA A 413 16.34 -2.36 -11.90
C ALA A 413 16.78 -3.79 -12.32
N ALA A 414 16.81 -4.74 -11.38
CA ALA A 414 17.31 -6.10 -11.57
C ALA A 414 16.23 -7.20 -11.40
N GLN A 415 14.95 -6.83 -11.25
CA GLN A 415 13.88 -7.80 -10.96
C GLN A 415 13.28 -8.48 -12.21
N LYS A 416 13.44 -7.94 -13.43
CA LYS A 416 12.89 -8.52 -14.67
C LYS A 416 13.96 -8.68 -15.76
N GLY A 417 13.92 -9.84 -16.45
CA GLY A 417 14.77 -10.15 -17.61
C GLY A 417 15.67 -11.39 -17.42
N PRO A 418 16.10 -12.06 -18.51
CA PRO A 418 16.87 -13.31 -18.46
C PRO A 418 18.32 -13.13 -17.97
N GLU A 419 18.92 -11.94 -18.10
CA GLU A 419 20.29 -11.63 -17.64
C GLU A 419 20.43 -10.23 -17.04
N VAL A 420 19.89 -9.96 -15.85
CA VAL A 420 20.05 -8.63 -15.24
C VAL A 420 20.59 -8.72 -13.82
N GLU A 421 21.88 -9.07 -13.72
CA GLU A 421 22.66 -8.67 -12.57
C GLU A 421 22.92 -7.17 -12.64
N LEU A 422 22.88 -6.49 -11.49
CA LEU A 422 23.33 -5.12 -11.36
C LEU A 422 24.85 -5.08 -11.59
N ARG A 423 25.29 -5.02 -12.85
CA ARG A 423 26.71 -5.17 -13.21
C ARG A 423 27.55 -3.95 -12.89
N ARG A 424 26.99 -2.74 -13.05
CA ARG A 424 27.63 -1.44 -12.81
C ARG A 424 26.57 -0.37 -12.56
N VAL A 425 26.92 0.64 -11.77
CA VAL A 425 26.07 1.81 -11.50
C VAL A 425 26.83 3.09 -11.83
N VAL A 426 26.17 4.00 -12.54
CA VAL A 426 26.63 5.38 -12.73
C VAL A 426 25.82 6.28 -11.81
N ALA A 427 26.49 7.04 -10.96
CA ALA A 427 25.88 7.93 -9.99
C ALA A 427 26.37 9.36 -10.16
N TYR A 428 25.52 10.34 -9.87
CA TYR A 428 25.88 11.75 -9.94
C TYR A 428 26.24 12.24 -8.54
N SER A 429 27.28 13.09 -8.48
CA SER A 429 27.65 13.75 -7.23
C SER A 429 26.46 14.58 -6.70
N PRO A 430 26.28 14.69 -5.37
CA PRO A 430 25.16 15.43 -4.78
C PRO A 430 25.00 16.84 -5.37
N GLY A 431 23.77 17.21 -5.72
CA GLY A 431 23.44 18.52 -6.30
C GLY A 431 23.54 18.62 -7.83
N LEU A 432 24.02 17.57 -8.52
CA LEU A 432 23.95 17.47 -9.97
C LEU A 432 22.68 16.75 -10.40
N LEU A 433 21.96 17.33 -11.36
CA LEU A 433 20.76 16.70 -11.90
C LEU A 433 21.11 15.84 -13.11
N ALA A 434 20.70 14.57 -13.09
CA ALA A 434 21.13 13.57 -14.05
C ALA A 434 20.63 13.83 -15.49
N ASP A 435 21.53 14.03 -16.44
CA ASP A 435 21.29 13.67 -17.84
C ASP A 435 21.83 12.24 -18.03
N SER A 436 20.94 11.26 -17.92
CA SER A 436 21.20 9.82 -17.78
C SER A 436 21.91 9.15 -18.97
N ILE A 437 22.29 9.95 -19.99
CA ILE A 437 22.92 9.53 -21.23
C ILE A 437 24.21 8.74 -21.01
N THR A 438 24.98 9.10 -19.97
CA THR A 438 26.22 8.43 -19.59
C THR A 438 26.00 6.98 -19.16
N GLY A 439 24.89 6.68 -18.46
CA GLY A 439 24.56 5.32 -18.06
C GLY A 439 24.25 4.43 -19.25
N VAL A 440 23.46 4.93 -20.20
CA VAL A 440 23.16 4.21 -21.45
C VAL A 440 24.45 3.96 -22.25
N ALA A 441 25.29 4.98 -22.41
CA ALA A 441 26.56 4.85 -23.12
C ALA A 441 27.45 3.74 -22.52
N LEU A 442 27.50 3.63 -21.19
CA LEU A 442 28.33 2.63 -20.49
C LEU A 442 27.64 1.28 -20.26
N GLY A 443 26.38 1.12 -20.70
CA GLY A 443 25.56 -0.06 -20.40
C GLY A 443 25.34 -0.26 -18.89
N ALA A 444 25.35 0.83 -18.12
CA ALA A 444 25.24 0.84 -16.66
C ALA A 444 23.84 1.25 -16.22
N VAL A 445 23.48 0.87 -14.98
CA VAL A 445 22.25 1.37 -14.34
C VAL A 445 22.52 2.76 -13.77
N VAL A 446 21.60 3.70 -13.95
CA VAL A 446 21.74 5.07 -13.47
C VAL A 446 21.18 5.18 -12.06
N ALA A 447 21.97 5.62 -11.08
CA ALA A 447 21.43 6.05 -9.79
C ALA A 447 20.86 7.46 -9.93
N TRP A 448 19.55 7.62 -9.73
CA TRP A 448 18.94 8.94 -9.67
C TRP A 448 19.50 9.72 -8.47
N PRO A 449 19.71 11.04 -8.62
CA PRO A 449 20.29 11.84 -7.54
C PRO A 449 19.31 12.02 -6.39
N GLU A 450 19.83 12.02 -5.16
CA GLU A 450 19.09 12.53 -4.01
C GLU A 450 18.93 14.06 -4.10
N LEU A 451 17.90 14.57 -3.44
CA LEU A 451 17.60 16.00 -3.37
C LEU A 451 17.82 16.52 -1.95
N ASP A 452 18.34 17.74 -1.85
CA ASP A 452 18.31 18.48 -0.60
C ASP A 452 16.85 18.80 -0.23
N CYS A 453 16.41 18.29 0.92
CA CYS A 453 15.06 18.54 1.44
C CYS A 453 14.76 20.02 1.69
N ASN A 454 15.77 20.89 1.77
CA ASN A 454 15.60 22.33 1.94
C ASN A 454 15.33 23.07 0.61
N THR A 455 15.43 22.39 -0.53
CA THR A 455 15.19 22.98 -1.86
C THR A 455 13.77 23.56 -1.93
N GLY A 456 13.62 24.79 -2.43
CA GLY A 456 12.36 25.53 -2.37
C GLY A 456 11.12 24.82 -2.94
N TRP A 457 11.28 24.07 -4.04
CA TRP A 457 10.18 23.32 -4.66
C TRP A 457 9.86 21.98 -3.95
N VAL A 458 10.81 21.46 -3.17
CA VAL A 458 10.62 20.28 -2.31
C VAL A 458 9.78 20.64 -1.08
N GLN A 459 9.80 21.90 -0.67
CA GLN A 459 8.99 22.39 0.44
C GLN A 459 7.51 22.55 0.07
N ALA A 460 6.62 22.34 1.03
CA ALA A 460 5.20 22.58 0.84
C ALA A 460 4.95 24.08 0.54
N LYS A 461 3.96 24.39 -0.30
CA LYS A 461 3.69 25.77 -0.79
C LYS A 461 3.64 26.83 0.32
N ARG A 462 3.09 26.50 1.49
CA ARG A 462 3.02 27.40 2.66
C ARG A 462 4.39 27.79 3.24
N PHE A 463 5.44 27.07 2.88
CA PHE A 463 6.84 27.33 3.22
C PHE A 463 7.70 27.76 2.02
N GLY A 464 7.19 27.64 0.79
CA GLY A 464 7.93 27.71 -0.49
C GLY A 464 8.67 29.01 -0.84
N ASN A 465 8.72 30.01 0.04
CA ASN A 465 9.49 31.25 -0.13
C ASN A 465 10.52 31.48 0.98
N LYS A 466 10.74 30.51 1.87
CA LYS A 466 11.73 30.57 2.94
C LYS A 466 12.71 29.43 2.73
N THR A 467 13.96 29.73 2.38
CA THR A 467 15.05 28.76 2.54
C THR A 467 15.08 28.41 4.01
N ARG A 468 14.63 27.20 4.37
CA ARG A 468 14.63 26.80 5.76
C ARG A 468 16.07 26.49 6.13
N VAL A 469 16.67 27.37 6.91
CA VAL A 469 17.96 27.14 7.56
C VAL A 469 17.64 26.66 8.97
N GLY A 470 17.59 25.35 9.19
CA GLY A 470 17.33 24.77 10.50
C GLY A 470 17.32 23.25 10.45
N PRO A 471 17.46 22.58 11.61
CA PRO A 471 17.47 21.12 11.67
C PRO A 471 16.14 20.54 11.18
N GLN A 472 16.24 19.39 10.51
CA GLN A 472 15.07 18.60 10.10
C GLN A 472 14.32 18.12 11.35
N ARG A 473 13.00 17.94 11.25
CA ARG A 473 12.15 17.51 12.39
C ARG A 473 10.95 16.70 11.91
N ILE A 474 10.47 15.80 12.75
CA ILE A 474 9.19 15.08 12.56
C ILE A 474 8.09 15.78 13.38
N PRO A 475 6.87 15.93 12.84
CA PRO A 475 6.46 15.58 11.47
C PRO A 475 7.10 16.47 10.39
N TRP A 476 7.26 15.95 9.17
CA TRP A 476 7.78 16.71 8.02
C TRP A 476 6.76 17.67 7.40
N ASP A 477 6.00 18.39 8.22
CA ASP A 477 4.88 19.22 7.77
C ASP A 477 5.27 20.35 6.79
N TYR A 478 6.58 20.62 6.68
CA TYR A 478 7.21 21.59 5.79
C TYR A 478 7.63 21.03 4.43
N LEU A 479 7.64 19.71 4.25
CA LEU A 479 7.98 19.07 2.98
C LEU A 479 6.71 18.84 2.15
N ASN A 480 6.83 18.91 0.83
CA ASN A 480 5.74 18.60 -0.10
C ASN A 480 5.64 17.08 -0.31
N THR A 481 5.33 16.36 0.77
CA THR A 481 5.19 14.89 0.78
C THR A 481 3.85 14.43 0.22
N GLU A 482 2.96 15.36 -0.14
CA GLU A 482 1.68 15.02 -0.76
C GLU A 482 1.89 14.56 -2.22
N PHE A 483 2.77 15.24 -2.96
CA PHE A 483 2.90 15.04 -4.41
C PHE A 483 4.34 14.99 -4.92
N ALA A 484 5.30 15.57 -4.20
CA ALA A 484 6.62 15.82 -4.76
C ALA A 484 7.69 14.84 -4.24
N VAL A 485 7.79 14.61 -2.93
CA VAL A 485 8.95 13.89 -2.39
C VAL A 485 8.65 12.85 -1.30
N TYR A 486 9.54 11.85 -1.22
CA TYR A 486 9.68 10.92 -0.09
C TYR A 486 10.93 11.27 0.72
N PRO A 487 10.80 11.72 1.98
CA PRO A 487 11.93 11.88 2.87
C PRO A 487 12.42 10.52 3.35
N PHE A 488 13.73 10.32 3.42
CA PHE A 488 14.36 9.08 3.90
C PHE A 488 15.72 9.36 4.55
N GLY A 489 16.15 8.52 5.50
CA GLY A 489 17.49 8.59 6.08
C GLY A 489 17.58 7.99 7.48
N GLU A 490 18.79 7.66 7.92
CA GLU A 490 19.00 7.02 9.24
C GLU A 490 18.80 7.98 10.42
N THR A 491 18.97 9.29 10.21
CA THR A 491 18.88 10.33 11.23
C THR A 491 18.28 11.61 10.64
N LEU A 492 17.78 12.51 11.48
CA LEU A 492 17.30 13.83 11.04
C LEU A 492 18.41 14.65 10.36
N GLU A 493 19.66 14.47 10.78
CA GLU A 493 20.82 15.17 10.20
C GLU A 493 21.17 14.64 8.81
N LYS A 494 20.95 13.34 8.56
CA LYS A 494 21.20 12.67 7.28
C LYS A 494 19.94 12.53 6.42
N LEU A 495 18.87 13.26 6.73
CA LEU A 495 17.64 13.17 5.98
C LEU A 495 17.84 13.69 4.56
N LYS A 496 17.44 12.87 3.59
CA LYS A 496 17.48 13.13 2.17
C LYS A 496 16.06 13.11 1.61
N CYS A 497 15.88 13.73 0.45
CA CYS A 497 14.60 13.71 -0.24
C CYS A 497 14.74 13.02 -1.60
N GLN A 498 13.79 12.16 -1.91
CA GLN A 498 13.66 11.53 -3.21
C GLN A 498 12.45 12.14 -3.94
N TRP A 499 12.60 12.49 -5.21
CA TRP A 499 11.48 12.92 -6.04
C TRP A 499 10.59 11.73 -6.45
N ASN A 500 9.27 11.91 -6.33
CA ASN A 500 8.27 10.91 -6.71
C ASN A 500 8.37 10.54 -8.19
N GLY A 501 8.77 11.48 -9.05
CA GLY A 501 8.94 11.24 -10.49
C GLY A 501 9.95 10.14 -10.82
N PHE A 502 10.96 9.91 -9.95
CA PHE A 502 11.95 8.85 -10.15
C PHE A 502 11.38 7.43 -10.10
N HIS A 503 10.12 7.26 -9.66
CA HIS A 503 9.48 5.95 -9.51
C HIS A 503 8.68 5.47 -10.71
N GLN A 504 8.63 6.25 -11.78
CA GLN A 504 7.96 5.76 -12.97
C GLN A 504 8.63 4.47 -13.45
N TYR A 505 7.79 3.47 -13.70
CA TYR A 505 8.24 2.10 -13.91
C TYR A 505 9.13 2.00 -15.16
N GLU A 506 8.85 2.84 -16.15
CA GLU A 506 9.58 3.06 -17.40
C GLU A 506 10.97 3.69 -17.18
N CYS A 507 11.20 4.32 -16.04
CA CYS A 507 12.50 4.86 -15.64
C CYS A 507 13.36 3.83 -14.89
N LEU A 508 12.74 2.84 -14.24
CA LEU A 508 13.44 1.90 -13.36
C LEU A 508 13.70 0.54 -14.02
N GLN A 509 12.81 0.06 -14.90
CA GLN A 509 12.92 -1.27 -15.51
C GLN A 509 12.82 -1.28 -17.04
N ASN A 510 13.43 -2.30 -17.65
CA ASN A 510 13.19 -2.63 -19.05
C ASN A 510 11.97 -3.55 -19.19
N ASN A 511 10.85 -3.00 -19.65
CA ASN A 511 9.59 -3.76 -19.82
C ASN A 511 9.23 -4.10 -21.27
N ARG A 512 10.11 -3.88 -22.25
CA ARG A 512 9.72 -4.09 -23.65
C ARG A 512 9.84 -5.57 -24.07
N PRO A 513 8.79 -6.14 -24.70
CA PRO A 513 8.88 -7.47 -25.31
C PRO A 513 9.96 -7.46 -26.40
N GLY A 514 10.94 -8.36 -26.31
CA GLY A 514 11.99 -8.52 -27.32
C GLY A 514 13.40 -8.13 -26.90
N GLY A 515 13.63 -7.73 -25.64
CA GLY A 515 14.99 -7.63 -25.09
C GLY A 515 15.85 -6.50 -25.67
N LEU A 516 15.26 -5.50 -26.32
CA LEU A 516 15.99 -4.26 -26.60
C LEU A 516 16.25 -3.58 -25.25
N ASP A 517 17.50 -3.54 -24.82
CA ASP A 517 17.92 -2.85 -23.59
C ASP A 517 17.46 -1.40 -23.63
N VAL A 518 16.51 -1.01 -22.79
CA VAL A 518 16.29 0.40 -22.45
C VAL A 518 17.11 0.73 -21.21
N GLY A 519 17.45 2.01 -21.04
CA GLY A 519 18.12 2.44 -19.81
C GLY A 519 17.31 2.08 -18.57
N ARG A 520 18.01 1.87 -17.46
CA ARG A 520 17.42 1.47 -16.17
C ARG A 520 17.95 2.38 -15.08
N GLY A 521 17.13 2.62 -14.08
CA GLY A 521 17.43 3.49 -12.95
C GLY A 521 17.35 2.78 -11.61
N LEU A 522 18.19 3.18 -10.66
CA LEU A 522 18.00 2.96 -9.23
C LEU A 522 17.43 4.23 -8.61
N THR A 523 16.48 4.06 -7.72
CA THR A 523 16.02 5.14 -6.83
C THR A 523 17.15 5.58 -5.89
N PRO A 524 17.17 6.85 -5.42
CA PRO A 524 18.09 7.29 -4.36
C PRO A 524 18.11 6.37 -3.14
N ILE A 525 16.96 5.84 -2.70
CA ILE A 525 16.90 4.91 -1.56
C ILE A 525 17.56 3.57 -1.89
N GLU A 526 17.33 3.00 -3.08
CA GLU A 526 18.03 1.79 -3.52
C GLU A 526 19.55 2.01 -3.61
N PHE A 527 19.97 3.18 -4.10
CA PHE A 527 21.37 3.51 -4.22
C PHE A 527 22.05 3.73 -2.86
N ASP A 528 21.38 4.39 -1.91
CA ASP A 528 21.86 4.54 -0.54
C ASP A 528 22.04 3.17 0.14
N HIS A 529 21.09 2.25 -0.07
CA HIS A 529 21.21 0.87 0.39
C HIS A 529 22.39 0.14 -0.27
N LEU A 530 22.60 0.29 -1.58
CA LEU A 530 23.75 -0.27 -2.29
C LEU A 530 25.08 0.23 -1.69
N LEU A 531 25.20 1.53 -1.46
CA LEU A 531 26.38 2.13 -0.82
C LEU A 531 26.63 1.56 0.57
N SER A 532 25.59 1.47 1.40
CA SER A 532 25.69 0.89 2.75
C SER A 532 26.17 -0.56 2.72
N ARG A 533 25.62 -1.37 1.81
CA ARG A 533 26.02 -2.77 1.62
C ARG A 533 27.45 -2.90 1.12
N THR A 534 27.87 -2.11 0.13
CA THR A 534 29.25 -2.10 -0.37
C THR A 534 30.22 -1.74 0.75
N ARG A 535 29.90 -0.70 1.55
CA ARG A 535 30.70 -0.29 2.70
C ARG A 535 30.89 -1.44 3.70
N HIS A 536 29.80 -2.12 4.05
CA HIS A 536 29.83 -3.21 5.02
C HIS A 536 30.73 -4.36 4.54
N GLN A 537 30.66 -4.71 3.25
CA GLN A 537 31.51 -5.75 2.68
C GLN A 537 32.98 -5.34 2.63
N LEU A 538 33.28 -4.10 2.23
CA LEU A 538 34.66 -3.60 2.21
C LEU A 538 35.26 -3.56 3.61
N HIS A 539 34.50 -3.15 4.64
CA HIS A 539 34.97 -3.25 6.02
C HIS A 539 35.19 -4.70 6.46
N ALA A 540 34.35 -5.65 6.04
CA ALA A 540 34.57 -7.05 6.35
C ALA A 540 35.86 -7.62 5.71
N GLN A 541 36.29 -7.04 4.58
CA GLN A 541 37.52 -7.45 3.88
C GLN A 541 38.77 -6.71 4.37
N LEU A 542 38.66 -5.40 4.61
CA LEU A 542 39.78 -4.49 4.89
C LEU A 542 39.95 -4.20 6.40
N GLY A 543 38.96 -4.53 7.22
CA GLY A 543 38.90 -4.20 8.64
C GLY A 543 37.94 -3.04 8.95
N HIS A 544 37.40 -3.03 10.17
CA HIS A 544 36.43 -2.02 10.62
C HIS A 544 37.00 -0.60 10.69
N ASP A 545 38.30 -0.46 10.96
CA ASP A 545 38.98 0.83 11.07
C ASP A 545 39.51 1.37 9.72
N ALA A 546 39.36 0.61 8.63
CA ALA A 546 39.83 1.03 7.32
C ALA A 546 39.00 2.19 6.78
N THR A 547 39.66 3.24 6.27
CA THR A 547 38.98 4.28 5.49
C THR A 547 38.51 3.68 4.17
N VAL A 548 37.19 3.50 4.04
CA VAL A 548 36.58 2.92 2.84
C VAL A 548 36.11 4.03 1.89
N HIS A 549 36.73 4.10 0.72
CA HIS A 549 36.23 4.88 -0.42
C HIS A 549 35.41 3.96 -1.33
N ILE A 550 34.20 4.39 -1.70
CA ILE A 550 33.28 3.59 -2.52
C ILE A 550 33.11 4.24 -3.89
N GLY A 551 33.38 3.44 -4.92
CA GLY A 551 33.31 3.83 -6.32
C GLY A 551 34.54 4.59 -6.80
N SER A 552 34.62 4.70 -8.13
CA SER A 552 35.66 5.44 -8.84
C SER A 552 35.06 6.68 -9.49
N GLN A 553 35.81 7.78 -9.53
CA GLN A 553 35.40 8.95 -10.29
C GLN A 553 35.46 8.64 -11.79
N LEU A 554 34.37 8.94 -12.50
CA LEU A 554 34.27 8.76 -13.94
C LEU A 554 35.09 9.83 -14.65
N GLN A 555 36.04 9.41 -15.48
CA GLN A 555 36.83 10.32 -16.30
C GLN A 555 36.08 10.60 -17.61
N LEU A 556 35.77 11.87 -17.89
CA LEU A 556 35.03 12.23 -19.11
C LEU A 556 35.93 12.33 -20.35
N ALA A 557 37.24 12.51 -20.17
CA ALA A 557 38.22 12.57 -21.24
C ALA A 557 39.59 12.08 -20.74
N LYS A 558 40.43 11.61 -21.66
CA LYS A 558 41.75 11.04 -21.35
C LYS A 558 42.77 12.08 -20.86
N ASP A 559 42.68 13.32 -21.37
CA ASP A 559 43.71 14.36 -21.20
C ASP A 559 43.16 15.71 -20.65
N GLY A 560 41.91 15.76 -20.18
CA GLY A 560 41.24 17.01 -19.79
C GLY A 560 41.18 17.21 -18.28
N ALA A 561 41.74 18.32 -17.79
CA ALA A 561 41.46 18.79 -16.43
C ALA A 561 39.95 18.95 -16.23
N ALA A 562 39.47 18.61 -15.04
CA ALA A 562 38.10 18.86 -14.65
C ALA A 562 37.74 20.34 -14.89
N ALA A 563 36.80 20.64 -15.79
CA ALA A 563 36.34 22.02 -15.97
C ALA A 563 35.77 22.49 -14.62
N PRO A 564 36.16 23.67 -14.10
CA PRO A 564 35.72 24.11 -12.79
C PRO A 564 34.21 24.35 -12.80
N SER A 565 33.49 23.62 -11.95
CA SER A 565 32.09 23.93 -11.64
C SER A 565 32.06 25.27 -10.89
N SER A 566 31.48 26.30 -11.50
CA SER A 566 31.09 27.50 -10.75
C SER A 566 29.90 27.14 -9.84
N ALA A 567 29.92 27.64 -8.60
CA ALA A 567 28.97 27.29 -7.53
C ALA A 567 27.49 27.67 -7.80
N ALA A 568 27.18 28.38 -8.89
CA ALA A 568 25.83 28.82 -9.20
C ALA A 568 25.11 27.93 -10.24
N HIS A 569 25.83 27.43 -11.25
CA HIS A 569 25.31 26.48 -12.25
C HIS A 569 26.49 25.65 -12.82
N PRO A 570 26.47 24.31 -12.71
CA PRO A 570 27.49 23.48 -13.34
C PRO A 570 27.36 23.59 -14.87
N ALA A 571 28.45 23.97 -15.54
CA ALA A 571 28.49 23.96 -17.00
C ALA A 571 28.32 22.51 -17.50
N MET A 572 27.46 22.32 -18.50
CA MET A 572 27.28 21.00 -19.11
C MET A 572 28.46 20.68 -20.03
N ALA A 573 28.97 19.45 -19.95
CA ALA A 573 30.06 18.96 -20.78
C ALA A 573 29.54 18.12 -21.94
N GLU A 574 30.03 18.36 -23.16
CA GLU A 574 29.89 17.45 -24.29
C GLU A 574 31.00 16.42 -24.25
N VAL A 575 30.67 15.14 -24.41
CA VAL A 575 31.63 14.03 -24.26
C VAL A 575 31.59 13.17 -25.51
N ALA A 576 32.75 12.75 -26.03
CA ALA A 576 32.80 11.76 -27.10
C ALA A 576 32.69 10.34 -26.51
N TYR A 577 31.87 9.48 -27.13
CA TYR A 577 31.67 8.10 -26.70
C TYR A 577 33.00 7.32 -26.62
N ALA A 578 33.88 7.53 -27.61
CA ALA A 578 35.20 6.89 -27.65
C ALA A 578 36.08 7.32 -26.47
N ASP A 579 36.07 8.60 -26.11
CA ASP A 579 36.86 9.13 -24.99
C ASP A 579 36.33 8.62 -23.66
N LEU A 580 35.00 8.56 -23.51
CA LEU A 580 34.35 8.03 -22.31
C LEU A 580 34.73 6.55 -22.08
N LEU A 581 34.73 5.73 -23.13
CA LEU A 581 35.18 4.35 -23.02
C LEU A 581 36.68 4.26 -22.74
N ALA A 582 37.49 4.97 -23.52
CA ALA A 582 38.95 4.90 -23.42
C ALA A 582 39.44 5.32 -22.04
N ALA A 583 38.96 6.44 -21.51
CA ALA A 583 39.36 7.00 -20.22
C ALA A 583 38.97 6.11 -19.02
N ASN A 584 37.98 5.23 -19.17
CA ASN A 584 37.51 4.36 -18.10
C ASN A 584 37.77 2.87 -18.37
N THR A 585 38.56 2.52 -19.39
CA THR A 585 38.79 1.12 -19.82
C THR A 585 39.25 0.24 -18.66
N ASP A 586 40.21 0.70 -17.87
CA ASP A 586 40.75 -0.07 -16.75
C ASP A 586 39.69 -0.35 -15.69
N VAL A 587 38.87 0.65 -15.35
CA VAL A 587 37.77 0.51 -14.40
C VAL A 587 36.67 -0.40 -14.98
N LEU A 588 36.36 -0.28 -16.27
CA LEU A 588 35.33 -1.09 -16.94
C LEU A 588 35.74 -2.58 -17.04
N LEU A 589 37.03 -2.87 -17.16
CA LEU A 589 37.59 -4.22 -17.27
C LEU A 589 37.94 -4.86 -15.91
N HIS A 590 38.46 -4.10 -14.94
CA HIS A 590 39.04 -4.64 -13.69
C HIS A 590 38.16 -4.48 -12.45
N SER A 591 36.98 -3.87 -12.57
CA SER A 591 36.12 -3.53 -11.43
C SER A 591 35.50 -4.72 -10.68
N HIS A 592 35.78 -5.95 -11.10
CA HIS A 592 35.33 -7.17 -10.43
C HIS A 592 36.13 -7.56 -9.16
N SER A 593 37.23 -6.87 -8.84
CA SER A 593 38.19 -7.37 -7.84
C SER A 593 37.92 -6.97 -6.39
N VAL A 594 37.15 -5.91 -6.11
CA VAL A 594 36.93 -5.41 -4.73
C VAL A 594 35.45 -5.09 -4.44
N GLU A 595 34.74 -4.45 -5.37
CA GLU A 595 33.32 -4.13 -5.22
C GLU A 595 32.43 -5.17 -5.90
N HIS A 596 31.37 -5.60 -5.22
CA HIS A 596 30.40 -6.54 -5.79
C HIS A 596 29.55 -5.91 -6.92
N VAL A 597 29.39 -4.59 -6.90
CA VAL A 597 28.81 -3.76 -7.96
C VAL A 597 29.67 -2.50 -8.07
N PRO A 598 30.43 -2.32 -9.16
CA PRO A 598 31.21 -1.12 -9.44
C PRO A 598 30.34 0.12 -9.51
N ILE A 599 30.75 1.18 -8.80
CA ILE A 599 30.08 2.49 -8.81
C ILE A 599 30.97 3.53 -9.49
N LEU A 600 30.43 4.25 -10.47
CA LEU A 600 31.11 5.30 -11.23
C LEU A 600 30.49 6.66 -10.90
N TRP A 601 31.26 7.54 -10.27
CA TRP A 601 30.79 8.87 -9.86
C TRP A 601 31.04 9.92 -10.95
N VAL A 602 29.97 10.54 -11.42
CA VAL A 602 30.02 11.70 -12.31
C VAL A 602 30.06 12.97 -11.47
N ASP A 603 31.05 13.83 -11.71
CA ASP A 603 31.29 15.06 -10.95
C ASP A 603 30.74 16.34 -11.62
N ARG A 604 30.12 16.21 -12.79
CA ARG A 604 29.51 17.33 -13.54
C ARG A 604 28.37 16.87 -14.44
N LEU A 605 27.63 17.85 -14.98
CA LEU A 605 26.56 17.59 -15.94
C LEU A 605 27.15 17.26 -17.31
N VAL A 606 26.58 16.27 -17.99
CA VAL A 606 26.92 15.89 -19.36
C VAL A 606 25.75 16.30 -20.26
N ALA A 607 25.93 17.23 -21.19
CA ALA A 607 24.88 17.66 -22.12
C ALA A 607 24.58 16.64 -23.22
N GLY A 608 25.58 15.83 -23.55
CA GLY A 608 25.52 14.92 -24.68
C GLY A 608 26.70 13.95 -24.71
N VAL A 609 26.46 12.78 -25.32
CA VAL A 609 27.50 11.82 -25.69
C VAL A 609 27.47 11.69 -27.21
N SER A 610 28.46 12.29 -27.87
CA SER A 610 28.61 12.27 -29.32
C SER A 610 29.27 10.97 -29.80
N GLY A 611 28.98 10.54 -31.03
CA GLY A 611 29.60 9.35 -31.62
C GLY A 611 29.17 8.02 -31.01
N MET A 612 28.02 7.97 -30.30
CA MET A 612 27.40 6.70 -29.91
C MET A 612 27.03 5.87 -31.15
N THR A 613 27.03 4.54 -31.01
CA THR A 613 26.54 3.68 -32.08
C THR A 613 25.06 3.96 -32.38
N PRO A 614 24.57 3.66 -33.61
CA PRO A 614 23.16 3.83 -33.94
C PRO A 614 22.22 3.09 -32.97
N GLU A 615 22.63 1.93 -32.49
CA GLU A 615 21.87 1.11 -31.54
C GLU A 615 21.75 1.81 -30.19
N LEU A 616 22.87 2.27 -29.60
CA LEU A 616 22.87 2.97 -28.31
C LEU A 616 22.13 4.30 -28.37
N SER A 617 22.27 5.02 -29.48
CA SER A 617 21.52 6.26 -29.72
C SER A 617 20.01 6.00 -29.74
N LYS A 618 19.59 4.91 -30.39
CA LYS A 618 18.18 4.47 -30.41
C LYS A 618 17.69 4.04 -29.03
N VAL A 619 18.53 3.37 -28.24
CA VAL A 619 18.23 3.02 -26.84
C VAL A 619 17.98 4.26 -26.00
N TYR A 620 18.90 5.23 -26.01
CA TYR A 620 18.75 6.47 -25.25
C TYR A 620 17.52 7.26 -25.70
N ALA A 621 17.29 7.39 -27.02
CA ALA A 621 16.11 8.07 -27.55
C ALA A 621 14.80 7.40 -27.11
N ASN A 622 14.74 6.06 -27.13
CA ASN A 622 13.58 5.32 -26.63
C ASN A 622 13.37 5.55 -25.13
N TRP A 623 14.44 5.52 -24.35
CA TRP A 623 14.35 5.73 -22.90
C TRP A 623 13.91 7.15 -22.56
N LYS A 624 14.49 8.17 -23.22
CA LYS A 624 14.08 9.58 -23.08
C LYS A 624 12.61 9.80 -23.45
N HIS A 625 12.10 9.05 -24.43
CA HIS A 625 10.69 9.11 -24.82
C HIS A 625 9.76 8.53 -23.75
N THR A 626 10.12 7.42 -23.11
CA THR A 626 9.26 6.73 -22.13
C THR A 626 9.46 7.17 -20.69
N CYS A 627 10.70 7.48 -20.30
CA CYS A 627 11.03 7.92 -18.94
C CYS A 627 10.85 9.43 -18.83
N VAL A 628 9.77 9.86 -18.19
CA VAL A 628 9.43 11.28 -18.03
C VAL A 628 10.51 12.06 -17.28
N VAL A 629 11.25 11.40 -16.39
CA VAL A 629 12.31 12.01 -15.58
C VAL A 629 13.37 12.62 -16.46
N LEU A 630 13.67 12.04 -17.63
CA LEU A 630 14.70 12.58 -18.54
C LEU A 630 14.26 13.85 -19.26
N ARG A 631 13.03 14.28 -19.03
CA ARG A 631 12.42 15.50 -19.54
C ARG A 631 11.96 16.40 -18.40
N TYR A 632 12.44 16.21 -17.17
CA TYR A 632 11.90 16.93 -16.01
C TYR A 632 12.04 18.46 -16.09
N TYR A 633 13.00 18.99 -16.86
CA TYR A 633 13.11 20.42 -17.16
C TYR A 633 11.97 20.96 -18.06
N GLU A 634 11.36 20.08 -18.85
CA GLU A 634 10.25 20.37 -19.77
C GLU A 634 8.89 20.17 -19.07
N VAL A 635 8.87 19.39 -17.98
CA VAL A 635 7.65 19.07 -17.24
C VAL A 635 7.44 20.11 -16.15
N THR A 636 6.51 21.04 -16.39
CA THR A 636 6.03 21.90 -15.31
C THR A 636 5.25 21.00 -14.33
N PRO A 637 5.63 20.89 -13.05
CA PRO A 637 4.87 20.07 -12.11
C PRO A 637 3.52 20.73 -11.87
N THR A 638 2.48 20.33 -12.61
CA THR A 638 1.13 20.69 -12.25
C THR A 638 0.56 19.64 -11.28
N PRO A 639 -0.31 20.03 -10.35
CA PRO A 639 -0.95 19.09 -9.42
C PRO A 639 -1.82 18.01 -10.10
N TRP A 640 -2.08 18.14 -11.40
CA TRP A 640 -3.02 17.31 -12.16
C TRP A 640 -2.34 16.47 -13.26
N ASP A 641 -1.06 16.67 -13.53
CA ASP A 641 -0.30 15.94 -14.57
C ASP A 641 0.31 14.62 -14.08
N TYR A 642 -0.04 14.16 -12.88
CA TYR A 642 0.47 12.92 -12.29
C TYR A 642 -0.66 12.07 -11.68
#